data_AF-A0A1C3ZKK8-F1
#
_entry.id   AF-A0A1C3ZKK8-F1
#
_cell.length_a   1.000
_cell.length_b   1.000
_cell.length_c   1.000
_cell.angle_alpha   90.00
_cell.angle_beta   90.00
_cell.angle_gamma   90.00
#
_symmetry.space_group_name_H-M   'P 1'
#
loop_
_entity.id
_entity.type
_entity.pdbx_description
1 polymer ?
#
loop_
_entity_poly.entity_id
_entity_poly.type
_entity_poly.pdbx_seq_one_letter_code
_entity_poly.pdbx_strand_id
1 'polypeptide(L)'
;MSDDVMKKTDMVVASYDSSYFTYESVDAGLKETNENEYFRVPQGSEASNAFLYYRKISGKAVEVAETIGGQYVKNEIHSLYEICGRGPQVFNLFDASRITEGKYVNTVGALSANAAYFASDMLPVQDNAQYVFTKQVAHLAFYGFDKKFISYAGAVDANTPFTTPEGTFFVRFSQTLSTGADTQVLTKGTSAPSVYMGYGWRDWYRQDLKSHQQTVELFNKNFPGANLVNRNEVLMGYALSTNGSVTANTSYYVTDFIPVVPLATYICNRASNVVCCYDVTLKKVDVLSIHTNTPFTTPADAAYIRMHATPLNSADTLMLLHGSDMPADYVPFGAPNKQDITQTSLQISRSTLNAALPAGRNIFDKSRAQVGYTVSYQNGAVGQNATYAITGLIPVTPGGHFVSSFGTNSLCFYNASGQFISGSKDYSSSARTPVSVPEGAWFVQFQVTPVNRLEALMVTEGDAEQTGYIPFGGSSNALPGQGKKVLWLGDSITYSGFYIPFVLQETGLTTLANYGVPGQGIRTMSGQLTAETIASADLISVFGGTNDYGGNRPLGTLADCRADYDEASGKSFYYDVFYVLNAIFTLKPEVPVVFSTPLKRGNVAGQTVVYPAANGAGVKLEQYVQAIKEVCSVFSVPVCDLFNESGVNLYNLSQFTLDNLHPNDAGSERIAHKMVERFNSML
;
A
#
# COMPACT_ATOMS: atom_id res chain seq x y z
N MET A 1 7.71 7.74 -37.99
CA MET A 1 8.57 6.93 -38.89
C MET A 1 7.75 5.77 -39.43
N SER A 2 7.91 5.35 -40.69
CA SER A 2 7.20 4.17 -41.20
C SER A 2 7.66 2.88 -40.50
N ASP A 3 6.80 1.87 -40.44
CA ASP A 3 7.05 0.58 -39.77
C ASP A 3 8.33 -0.13 -40.24
N ASP A 4 8.78 0.13 -41.47
CA ASP A 4 10.05 -0.42 -41.99
C ASP A 4 11.29 0.30 -41.42
N VAL A 5 11.15 1.57 -41.02
CA VAL A 5 12.21 2.34 -40.34
C VAL A 5 12.25 2.01 -38.84
N MET A 6 11.09 1.77 -38.20
CA MET A 6 11.00 1.30 -36.80
C MET A 6 11.56 -0.12 -36.65
N LYS A 7 11.22 -1.05 -37.56
CA LYS A 7 11.85 -2.38 -37.60
C LYS A 7 13.37 -2.33 -37.79
N LYS A 8 13.87 -1.40 -38.61
CA LYS A 8 15.32 -1.18 -38.78
C LYS A 8 15.97 -0.50 -37.57
N THR A 9 15.22 0.22 -36.74
CA THR A 9 15.73 0.91 -35.53
C THR A 9 15.70 -0.02 -34.31
N ASP A 10 14.65 -0.83 -34.16
CA ASP A 10 14.54 -1.91 -33.18
C ASP A 10 15.67 -2.95 -33.35
N MET A 11 16.07 -3.22 -34.61
CA MET A 11 17.22 -4.09 -34.90
C MET A 11 18.58 -3.50 -34.45
N VAL A 12 18.72 -2.17 -34.36
CA VAL A 12 19.98 -1.53 -33.94
C VAL A 12 20.09 -1.46 -32.41
N VAL A 13 18.98 -1.21 -31.73
CA VAL A 13 18.96 -1.12 -30.25
C VAL A 13 18.96 -2.51 -29.60
N ALA A 14 18.36 -3.51 -30.23
CA ALA A 14 18.36 -4.89 -29.72
C ALA A 14 19.69 -5.64 -29.94
N SER A 15 20.67 -5.09 -30.67
CA SER A 15 21.90 -5.79 -31.06
C SER A 15 23.19 -5.32 -30.37
N TYR A 16 23.16 -4.30 -29.51
CA TYR A 16 24.39 -3.81 -28.86
C TYR A 16 24.25 -3.60 -27.35
N ASP A 17 25.20 -4.22 -26.63
CA ASP A 17 25.45 -4.05 -25.20
C ASP A 17 25.83 -2.59 -24.90
N SER A 18 25.04 -1.93 -24.03
CA SER A 18 25.08 -0.48 -23.80
C SER A 18 26.38 0.06 -23.18
N SER A 19 27.28 -0.82 -22.74
CA SER A 19 28.62 -0.45 -22.26
C SER A 19 29.59 -0.09 -23.40
N TYR A 20 29.37 -0.56 -24.62
CA TYR A 20 30.38 -0.50 -25.71
C TYR A 20 30.36 0.78 -26.56
N PHE A 21 29.40 1.69 -26.39
CA PHE A 21 29.28 2.93 -27.20
C PHE A 21 29.11 4.20 -26.36
N THR A 22 29.58 4.17 -25.10
CA THR A 22 29.58 5.32 -24.20
C THR A 22 30.95 6.00 -24.25
N TYR A 23 30.97 7.29 -24.54
CA TYR A 23 32.22 8.06 -24.66
C TYR A 23 32.18 9.30 -23.79
N GLU A 24 33.33 9.67 -23.22
CA GLU A 24 33.45 10.78 -22.26
C GLU A 24 33.13 12.16 -22.87
N SER A 25 33.12 12.28 -24.19
CA SER A 25 32.76 13.51 -24.91
C SER A 25 32.23 13.21 -26.33
N VAL A 26 31.56 14.20 -26.93
CA VAL A 26 31.04 14.10 -28.30
C VAL A 26 32.17 13.90 -29.31
N ASP A 27 33.32 14.55 -29.12
CA ASP A 27 34.49 14.42 -29.99
C ASP A 27 35.11 13.02 -29.91
N ALA A 28 35.17 12.41 -28.72
CA ALA A 28 35.61 11.04 -28.55
C ALA A 28 34.65 10.04 -29.24
N GLY A 29 33.34 10.25 -29.09
CA GLY A 29 32.33 9.44 -29.76
C GLY A 29 32.39 9.57 -31.29
N LEU A 30 32.58 10.78 -31.83
CA LEU A 30 32.72 10.99 -33.28
C LEU A 30 33.97 10.35 -33.88
N LYS A 31 35.05 10.20 -33.09
CA LYS A 31 36.31 9.62 -33.57
C LYS A 31 36.25 8.09 -33.65
N GLU A 32 35.63 7.46 -32.66
CA GLU A 32 35.60 6.00 -32.50
C GLU A 32 34.33 5.34 -33.08
N THR A 33 33.31 6.13 -33.44
CA THR A 33 32.04 5.62 -34.00
C THR A 33 31.99 5.77 -35.52
N ASN A 34 31.51 4.75 -36.23
CA ASN A 34 31.43 4.80 -37.69
C ASN A 34 30.23 5.65 -38.16
N GLU A 35 30.24 5.98 -39.45
CA GLU A 35 29.19 6.77 -40.07
C GLU A 35 27.82 6.06 -39.98
N ASN A 36 26.78 6.79 -39.59
CA ASN A 36 25.41 6.31 -39.28
C ASN A 36 25.24 5.44 -38.02
N GLU A 37 26.29 5.20 -37.24
CA GLU A 37 26.23 4.52 -35.95
C GLU A 37 25.92 5.49 -34.79
N TYR A 38 25.52 4.91 -33.67
CA TYR A 38 25.05 5.62 -32.49
C TYR A 38 26.10 5.59 -31.37
N PHE A 39 26.21 6.69 -30.64
CA PHE A 39 27.04 6.78 -29.45
C PHE A 39 26.39 7.67 -28.40
N ARG A 40 26.78 7.56 -27.13
CA ARG A 40 26.21 8.37 -26.05
C ARG A 40 27.27 9.03 -25.18
N VAL A 41 26.94 10.19 -24.62
CA VAL A 41 27.86 11.01 -23.82
C VAL A 41 27.23 11.34 -22.46
N PRO A 42 27.89 11.02 -21.34
CA PRO A 42 27.43 11.38 -19.99
C PRO A 42 27.48 12.89 -19.78
N GLN A 43 26.47 13.45 -19.12
CA GLN A 43 26.37 14.91 -18.89
C GLN A 43 26.80 15.35 -17.47
N GLY A 44 27.20 14.39 -16.62
CA GLY A 44 27.66 14.65 -15.25
C GLY A 44 26.56 14.49 -14.19
N SER A 45 26.98 14.33 -12.93
CA SER A 45 26.09 13.98 -11.80
C SER A 45 25.12 15.08 -11.37
N GLU A 46 25.39 16.33 -11.75
CA GLU A 46 24.61 17.53 -11.41
C GLU A 46 23.78 18.04 -12.60
N ALA A 47 23.75 17.32 -13.73
CA ALA A 47 22.99 17.71 -14.91
C ALA A 47 21.55 17.17 -14.89
N SER A 48 20.64 17.87 -15.57
CA SER A 48 19.23 17.48 -15.73
C SER A 48 19.04 16.27 -16.63
N ASN A 49 20.03 15.98 -17.48
CA ASN A 49 20.10 14.80 -18.34
C ASN A 49 21.28 13.94 -17.89
N ALA A 50 21.16 12.60 -17.92
CA ALA A 50 22.24 11.67 -17.58
C ALA A 50 23.13 11.39 -18.80
N PHE A 51 22.52 11.10 -19.95
CA PHE A 51 23.21 10.88 -21.22
C PHE A 51 22.45 11.51 -22.38
N LEU A 52 23.20 12.09 -23.32
CA LEU A 52 22.72 12.48 -24.64
C LEU A 52 23.21 11.45 -25.67
N TYR A 53 22.30 11.01 -26.53
CA TYR A 53 22.56 10.03 -27.58
C TYR A 53 22.66 10.74 -28.91
N TYR A 54 23.70 10.39 -29.65
CA TYR A 54 24.03 10.98 -30.93
C TYR A 54 24.10 9.90 -32.00
N ARG A 55 23.70 10.25 -33.21
CA ARG A 55 24.02 9.50 -34.42
C ARG A 55 25.06 10.29 -35.21
N LYS A 56 26.10 9.62 -35.66
CA LYS A 56 27.07 10.25 -36.57
C LYS A 56 26.48 10.35 -37.97
N ILE A 57 26.28 11.56 -38.47
CA ILE A 57 25.75 11.83 -39.81
C ILE A 57 26.65 12.86 -40.50
N SER A 58 27.20 12.48 -41.65
CA SER A 58 28.21 13.22 -42.42
C SER A 58 29.37 13.73 -41.57
N GLY A 59 29.90 12.89 -40.67
CA GLY A 59 30.99 13.25 -39.77
C GLY A 59 30.61 14.21 -38.63
N LYS A 60 29.33 14.52 -38.43
CA LYS A 60 28.82 15.37 -37.34
C LYS A 60 27.94 14.58 -36.38
N ALA A 61 27.94 14.95 -35.11
CA ALA A 61 27.06 14.37 -34.11
C ALA A 61 25.69 15.04 -34.21
N VAL A 62 24.66 14.24 -34.47
CA VAL A 62 23.26 14.70 -34.48
C VAL A 62 22.57 14.06 -33.30
N GLU A 63 22.01 14.87 -32.40
CA GLU A 63 21.30 14.37 -31.22
C GLU A 63 20.00 13.68 -31.63
N VAL A 64 19.74 12.52 -31.02
CA VAL A 64 18.61 11.66 -31.41
C VAL A 64 17.80 11.16 -30.22
N ALA A 65 18.34 11.23 -28.99
CA ALA A 65 17.63 10.91 -27.76
C ALA A 65 18.36 11.46 -26.52
N GLU A 66 17.63 11.62 -25.42
CA GLU A 66 18.17 12.00 -24.11
C GLU A 66 17.67 11.05 -23.02
N THR A 67 18.38 11.02 -21.89
CA THR A 67 18.00 10.28 -20.67
C THR A 67 18.09 11.19 -19.46
N ILE A 68 17.24 10.97 -18.46
CA ILE A 68 17.02 11.86 -17.31
C ILE A 68 18.19 11.81 -16.32
N GLY A 69 18.65 12.96 -15.83
CA GLY A 69 19.80 13.15 -14.93
C GLY A 69 19.45 13.45 -13.47
N GLY A 70 20.45 13.32 -12.59
CA GLY A 70 20.27 13.37 -11.14
C GLY A 70 19.68 14.68 -10.61
N GLN A 71 19.92 15.81 -11.29
CA GLN A 71 19.35 17.10 -10.88
C GLN A 71 17.87 17.24 -11.25
N TYR A 72 17.44 16.63 -12.36
CA TYR A 72 16.01 16.56 -12.69
C TYR A 72 15.26 15.69 -11.68
N VAL A 73 15.89 14.61 -11.21
CA VAL A 73 15.34 13.77 -10.12
C VAL A 73 15.28 14.54 -8.80
N LYS A 74 16.32 15.30 -8.43
CA LYS A 74 16.28 16.17 -7.23
C LYS A 74 15.20 17.25 -7.32
N ASN A 75 15.06 17.90 -8.48
CA ASN A 75 14.04 18.93 -8.70
C ASN A 75 12.63 18.34 -8.72
N GLU A 76 12.44 17.14 -9.27
CA GLU A 76 11.14 16.47 -9.29
C GLU A 76 10.79 15.84 -7.93
N ILE A 77 11.78 15.43 -7.13
CA ILE A 77 11.60 15.08 -5.71
C ILE A 77 11.25 16.32 -4.90
N HIS A 78 11.90 17.47 -5.15
CA HIS A 78 11.55 18.74 -4.52
C HIS A 78 10.14 19.19 -4.93
N SER A 79 9.74 19.02 -6.21
CA SER A 79 8.37 19.27 -6.69
C SER A 79 7.36 18.28 -6.13
N LEU A 80 7.75 17.02 -5.89
CA LEU A 80 6.94 16.01 -5.20
C LEU A 80 6.82 16.28 -3.69
N TYR A 81 7.85 16.80 -3.03
CA TYR A 81 7.77 17.34 -1.67
C TYR A 81 6.97 18.65 -1.64
N GLU A 82 6.95 19.43 -2.72
CA GLU A 82 6.00 20.51 -2.90
C GLU A 82 4.57 19.98 -2.99
N ILE A 83 4.33 18.89 -3.72
CA ILE A 83 3.04 18.21 -3.87
C ILE A 83 2.58 17.56 -2.56
N CYS A 84 3.48 16.94 -1.79
CA CYS A 84 3.21 16.31 -0.49
C CYS A 84 3.11 17.33 0.65
N GLY A 85 3.84 18.44 0.57
CA GLY A 85 3.71 19.60 1.46
C GLY A 85 2.56 20.55 1.09
N ARG A 86 1.80 20.23 0.03
CA ARG A 86 0.45 20.77 -0.18
C ARG A 86 -0.57 19.91 0.57
N GLY A 87 -0.52 19.94 1.90
CA GLY A 87 -1.80 20.06 2.61
C GLY A 87 -2.59 21.22 2.01
N PRO A 88 -3.93 21.24 2.08
CA PRO A 88 -4.67 22.47 1.77
C PRO A 88 -4.00 23.67 2.46
N GLN A 89 -4.10 24.88 1.89
CA GLN A 89 -3.67 26.14 2.56
C GLN A 89 -4.23 26.27 4.01
N VAL A 90 -5.19 25.40 4.36
CA VAL A 90 -5.84 25.25 5.66
C VAL A 90 -5.65 23.81 6.16
N PHE A 91 -4.41 23.37 6.35
CA PHE A 91 -4.06 22.10 6.99
C PHE A 91 -3.39 22.36 8.34
N ASN A 92 -3.92 21.81 9.43
CA ASN A 92 -3.24 21.88 10.72
C ASN A 92 -2.12 20.83 10.77
N LEU A 93 -0.88 21.29 10.73
CA LEU A 93 0.34 20.48 10.77
C LEU A 93 0.69 20.00 12.19
N PHE A 94 0.03 20.52 13.22
CA PHE A 94 0.31 20.20 14.61
C PHE A 94 -0.65 19.14 15.16
N ASP A 95 -0.09 18.06 15.71
CA ASP A 95 -0.81 17.02 16.44
C ASP A 95 -0.55 17.16 17.95
N ALA A 96 -1.60 17.56 18.67
CA ALA A 96 -1.54 17.77 20.11
C ALA A 96 -1.32 16.48 20.91
N SER A 97 -1.56 15.30 20.32
CA SER A 97 -1.34 14.00 21.00
C SER A 97 0.13 13.58 21.07
N ARG A 98 1.00 14.22 20.28
CA ARG A 98 2.42 13.86 20.13
C ARG A 98 3.37 14.85 20.80
N ILE A 99 2.86 15.60 21.77
CA ILE A 99 3.67 16.56 22.54
C ILE A 99 4.55 15.85 23.56
N THR A 100 5.68 16.47 23.90
CA THR A 100 6.49 16.08 25.04
C THR A 100 6.36 17.15 26.12
N GLU A 101 5.59 16.86 27.16
CA GLU A 101 5.41 17.76 28.31
C GLU A 101 6.69 17.86 29.16
N GLY A 102 6.85 18.99 29.83
CA GLY A 102 8.01 19.24 30.68
C GLY A 102 9.31 19.48 29.91
N LYS A 103 9.22 19.70 28.60
CA LYS A 103 10.36 19.95 27.69
C LYS A 103 10.12 21.19 26.85
N TYR A 104 11.19 21.87 26.48
CA TYR A 104 11.20 22.93 25.47
C TYR A 104 12.39 22.77 24.52
N VAL A 105 12.28 23.32 23.31
CA VAL A 105 13.38 23.37 22.35
C VAL A 105 14.30 24.54 22.66
N ASN A 106 15.59 24.25 22.89
CA ASN A 106 16.60 25.25 23.21
C ASN A 106 17.24 25.87 21.96
N THR A 107 18.14 26.83 22.16
CA THR A 107 18.80 27.60 21.10
C THR A 107 19.75 26.79 20.21
N VAL A 108 20.05 25.54 20.57
CA VAL A 108 20.86 24.61 19.77
C VAL A 108 20.02 23.45 19.19
N GLY A 109 18.69 23.58 19.22
CA GLY A 109 17.78 22.60 18.63
C GLY A 109 17.56 21.32 19.44
N ALA A 110 18.08 21.24 20.66
CA ALA A 110 17.89 20.09 21.55
C ALA A 110 16.74 20.32 22.55
N LEU A 111 16.18 19.24 23.08
CA LEU A 111 15.15 19.31 24.11
C LEU A 111 15.78 19.50 25.50
N SER A 112 15.37 20.56 26.20
CA SER A 112 15.77 20.87 27.57
C SER A 112 14.59 20.78 28.53
N ALA A 113 14.84 20.46 29.80
CA ALA A 113 13.78 20.27 30.79
C ALA A 113 13.21 21.62 31.27
N ASN A 114 11.88 21.75 31.20
CA ASN A 114 11.15 22.85 31.82
C ASN A 114 9.67 22.45 31.99
N ALA A 115 9.21 22.31 33.24
CA ALA A 115 7.87 21.83 33.59
C ALA A 115 6.73 22.74 33.10
N ALA A 116 7.00 23.99 32.72
CA ALA A 116 5.98 24.94 32.27
C ALA A 116 5.62 24.80 30.78
N TYR A 117 6.41 24.05 30.00
CA TYR A 117 6.31 23.98 28.54
C TYR A 117 6.02 22.57 28.05
N PHE A 118 5.46 22.50 26.84
CA PHE A 118 5.53 21.31 26.01
C PHE A 118 6.33 21.61 24.75
N ALA A 119 7.02 20.60 24.23
CA ALA A 119 7.62 20.62 22.91
C ALA A 119 6.76 19.83 21.93
N SER A 120 6.57 20.36 20.72
CA SER A 120 5.98 19.60 19.62
C SER A 120 6.92 18.47 19.19
N ASP A 121 6.40 17.51 18.45
CA ASP A 121 7.27 16.67 17.63
C ASP A 121 7.91 17.51 16.48
N MET A 122 8.78 16.89 15.68
CA MET A 122 9.28 17.48 14.44
C MET A 122 8.14 17.51 13.40
N LEU A 123 7.68 18.72 13.10
CA LEU A 123 6.62 19.01 12.16
C LEU A 123 7.25 19.23 10.78
N PRO A 124 6.81 18.53 9.73
CA PRO A 124 7.35 18.70 8.40
C PRO A 124 6.97 20.06 7.83
N VAL A 125 7.94 20.74 7.21
CA VAL A 125 7.76 22.02 6.52
C VAL A 125 8.60 22.06 5.24
N GLN A 126 8.27 23.00 4.35
CA GLN A 126 9.10 23.36 3.21
C GLN A 126 10.08 24.45 3.60
N ASP A 127 11.23 24.51 2.95
CA ASP A 127 12.14 25.63 3.05
C ASP A 127 11.63 26.83 2.26
N ASN A 128 12.06 28.03 2.62
CA ASN A 128 11.63 29.30 2.00
C ASN A 128 10.11 29.50 1.93
N ALA A 129 9.36 28.87 2.83
CA ALA A 129 7.89 28.88 2.85
C ALA A 129 7.35 29.58 4.11
N GLN A 130 6.16 30.18 3.98
CA GLN A 130 5.51 30.89 5.08
C GLN A 130 4.48 30.03 5.82
N TYR A 131 4.46 30.17 7.14
CA TYR A 131 3.59 29.45 8.05
C TYR A 131 3.06 30.37 9.15
N VAL A 132 1.90 30.05 9.70
CA VAL A 132 1.23 30.83 10.76
C VAL A 132 0.76 29.89 11.88
N PHE A 133 0.98 30.29 13.13
CA PHE A 133 0.38 29.66 14.30
C PHE A 133 -0.89 30.40 14.73
N THR A 134 -1.93 29.70 15.21
CA THR A 134 -3.13 30.37 15.78
C THR A 134 -2.92 30.88 17.20
N LYS A 135 -1.94 30.34 17.92
CA LYS A 135 -1.54 30.80 19.26
C LYS A 135 -0.04 31.07 19.32
N GLN A 136 0.35 31.92 20.26
CA GLN A 136 1.75 32.29 20.47
C GLN A 136 2.59 31.06 20.82
N VAL A 137 3.76 31.00 20.18
CA VAL A 137 4.81 29.99 20.38
C VAL A 137 6.00 30.66 21.05
N ALA A 138 6.57 30.04 22.07
CA ALA A 138 7.67 30.63 22.84
C ALA A 138 9.06 30.34 22.22
N HIS A 139 9.21 29.17 21.58
CA HIS A 139 10.46 28.73 21.00
C HIS A 139 10.22 28.00 19.68
N LEU A 140 10.98 28.31 18.64
CA LEU A 140 10.90 27.68 17.31
C LEU A 140 12.31 27.34 16.80
N ALA A 141 12.50 26.11 16.32
CA ALA A 141 13.74 25.62 15.72
C ALA A 141 13.50 24.93 14.38
N PHE A 142 14.48 25.02 13.48
CA PHE A 142 14.46 24.49 12.12
C PHE A 142 15.53 23.40 11.94
N TYR A 143 15.21 22.36 11.17
CA TYR A 143 16.07 21.20 10.96
C TYR A 143 16.06 20.77 9.49
N GLY A 144 17.17 20.20 9.03
CA GLY A 144 17.33 19.66 7.68
C GLY A 144 16.78 18.24 7.53
N PHE A 145 16.87 17.71 6.31
CA PHE A 145 16.37 16.37 5.95
C PHE A 145 16.95 15.24 6.83
N ASP A 146 18.22 15.37 7.20
CA ASP A 146 18.95 14.46 8.09
C ASP A 146 18.64 14.69 9.59
N LYS A 147 17.63 15.53 9.90
CA LYS A 147 17.24 15.98 11.24
C LYS A 147 18.33 16.76 11.98
N LYS A 148 19.36 17.24 11.27
CA LYS A 148 20.34 18.15 11.88
C LYS A 148 19.75 19.54 12.04
N PHE A 149 20.12 20.20 13.13
CA PHE A 149 19.71 21.56 13.44
C PHE A 149 20.27 22.54 12.40
N ILE A 150 19.41 23.42 11.90
CA ILE A 150 19.78 24.52 10.99
C ILE A 150 19.85 25.83 11.77
N SER A 151 18.75 26.24 12.39
CA SER A 151 18.68 27.53 13.08
C SER A 151 17.51 27.62 14.07
N TYR A 152 17.49 28.71 14.85
CA TYR A 152 16.51 28.97 15.91
C TYR A 152 15.91 30.36 15.74
N ALA A 153 14.57 30.48 15.82
CA ALA A 153 13.83 31.73 15.61
C ALA A 153 13.26 32.37 16.89
N GLY A 154 13.27 31.69 18.04
CA GLY A 154 12.68 32.23 19.27
C GLY A 154 11.16 32.25 19.27
N ALA A 155 10.56 33.29 19.85
CA ALA A 155 9.11 33.40 20.01
C ALA A 155 8.43 33.89 18.73
N VAL A 156 7.26 33.32 18.42
CA VAL A 156 6.41 33.71 17.29
C VAL A 156 5.02 34.04 17.82
N ASP A 157 4.55 35.25 17.54
CA ASP A 157 3.24 35.73 17.99
C ASP A 157 2.09 35.03 17.26
N ALA A 158 0.95 34.93 17.95
CA ALA A 158 -0.27 34.37 17.37
C ALA A 158 -0.65 35.12 16.08
N ASN A 159 -1.08 34.36 15.08
CA ASN A 159 -1.53 34.84 13.76
C ASN A 159 -0.50 35.64 12.97
N THR A 160 0.78 35.57 13.35
CA THR A 160 1.88 36.25 12.65
C THR A 160 2.63 35.25 11.77
N PRO A 161 2.79 35.50 10.46
CA PRO A 161 3.51 34.60 9.59
C PRO A 161 5.02 34.62 9.86
N PHE A 162 5.64 33.45 9.79
CA PHE A 162 7.10 33.27 9.82
C PHE A 162 7.55 32.53 8.55
N THR A 163 8.80 32.77 8.13
CA THR A 163 9.40 32.12 6.95
C THR A 163 10.44 31.10 7.40
N THR A 164 10.42 29.91 6.79
CA THR A 164 11.43 28.87 7.01
C THR A 164 12.72 29.18 6.25
N PRO A 165 13.91 28.98 6.87
CA PRO A 165 15.19 29.12 6.18
C PRO A 165 15.40 28.08 5.07
N GLU A 166 16.28 28.37 4.12
CA GLU A 166 16.73 27.44 3.07
C GLU A 166 17.22 26.10 3.65
N GLY A 167 16.89 24.98 3.00
CA GLY A 167 17.28 23.64 3.43
C GLY A 167 16.50 23.07 4.63
N THR A 168 15.51 23.81 5.15
CA THR A 168 14.62 23.34 6.21
C THR A 168 13.65 22.27 5.73
N PHE A 169 13.60 21.17 6.46
CA PHE A 169 12.66 20.06 6.27
C PHE A 169 11.72 19.86 7.46
N PHE A 170 12.16 20.22 8.67
CA PHE A 170 11.34 20.11 9.87
C PHE A 170 11.40 21.38 10.71
N VAL A 171 10.30 21.67 11.40
CA VAL A 171 10.27 22.60 12.53
C VAL A 171 9.91 21.89 13.81
N ARG A 172 10.43 22.37 14.93
CA ARG A 172 9.96 21.98 16.25
C ARG A 172 9.71 23.25 17.05
N PHE A 173 8.59 23.28 17.77
CA PHE A 173 8.23 24.43 18.58
C PHE A 173 7.96 24.07 20.03
N SER A 174 7.90 25.07 20.90
CA SER A 174 7.48 24.92 22.28
C SER A 174 6.57 26.04 22.73
N GLN A 175 5.60 25.70 23.57
CA GLN A 175 4.55 26.59 24.04
C GLN A 175 4.19 26.27 25.49
N THR A 176 3.68 27.27 26.22
CA THR A 176 3.32 27.13 27.64
C THR A 176 2.10 26.24 27.81
N LEU A 177 2.14 25.28 28.73
CA LEU A 177 1.05 24.32 28.99
C LEU A 177 -0.30 25.01 29.29
N SER A 178 -0.27 26.15 30.00
CA SER A 178 -1.47 26.92 30.36
C SER A 178 -2.23 27.51 29.17
N THR A 179 -1.62 27.55 27.98
CA THR A 179 -2.25 28.09 26.78
C THR A 179 -2.98 27.05 25.93
N GLY A 180 -2.95 25.76 26.32
CA GLY A 180 -3.72 24.66 25.71
C GLY A 180 -3.21 24.23 24.34
N ALA A 181 -2.58 23.04 24.28
CA ALA A 181 -2.12 22.40 23.04
C ALA A 181 -3.29 21.94 22.13
N ASP A 182 -4.41 21.55 22.75
CA ASP A 182 -5.63 21.06 22.11
C ASP A 182 -6.19 21.98 21.01
N THR A 183 -5.94 23.28 21.09
CA THR A 183 -6.51 24.30 20.20
C THR A 183 -5.48 25.07 19.38
N GLN A 184 -4.22 24.62 19.37
CA GLN A 184 -3.16 25.19 18.53
C GLN A 184 -3.24 24.66 17.10
N VAL A 185 -2.93 25.52 16.14
CA VAL A 185 -2.93 25.20 14.71
C VAL A 185 -1.67 25.77 14.08
N LEU A 186 -0.96 24.96 13.30
CA LEU A 186 0.11 25.42 12.41
C LEU A 186 -0.35 25.22 10.96
N THR A 187 -0.52 26.30 10.21
CA THR A 187 -0.96 26.27 8.81
C THR A 187 0.04 26.94 7.88
N LYS A 188 0.17 26.42 6.66
CA LYS A 188 0.99 27.03 5.61
C LYS A 188 0.26 28.21 4.98
N GLY A 189 0.89 29.38 4.95
CA GLY A 189 0.33 30.61 4.38
C GLY A 189 0.68 31.86 5.18
N THR A 190 -0.04 32.95 4.91
CA THR A 190 0.18 34.27 5.51
C THR A 190 -0.87 34.68 6.54
N SER A 191 -1.96 33.91 6.67
CA SER A 191 -3.09 34.21 7.56
C SER A 191 -3.56 32.96 8.29
N ALA A 192 -3.96 33.11 9.55
CA ALA A 192 -4.57 32.04 10.33
C ALA A 192 -6.01 31.75 9.87
N PRO A 193 -6.51 30.51 10.02
CA PRO A 193 -7.89 30.14 9.75
C PRO A 193 -8.88 30.82 10.71
N SER A 194 -10.09 31.14 10.21
CA SER A 194 -11.16 31.79 10.99
C SER A 194 -11.96 30.84 11.90
N VAL A 195 -11.73 29.53 11.77
CA VAL A 195 -12.37 28.48 12.57
C VAL A 195 -11.29 27.51 13.04
N TYR A 196 -11.40 26.99 14.26
CA TYR A 196 -10.49 25.96 14.75
C TYR A 196 -10.55 24.72 13.86
N MET A 197 -9.37 24.22 13.48
CA MET A 197 -9.21 23.02 12.66
C MET A 197 -8.41 21.99 13.44
N GLY A 198 -9.05 20.86 13.75
CA GLY A 198 -8.34 19.71 14.33
C GLY A 198 -7.25 19.20 13.39
N TYR A 199 -6.27 18.49 13.95
CA TYR A 199 -5.25 17.79 13.16
C TYR A 199 -5.92 16.95 12.05
N GLY A 200 -5.52 17.17 10.79
CA GLY A 200 -6.04 16.43 9.63
C GLY A 200 -7.36 16.92 9.00
N TRP A 201 -7.96 18.03 9.45
CA TRP A 201 -9.17 18.61 8.83
C TRP A 201 -8.92 19.16 7.40
N ARG A 202 -9.91 19.06 6.49
CA ARG A 202 -9.76 19.35 5.03
C ARG A 202 -10.88 20.24 4.45
N ASP A 203 -10.50 21.18 3.57
CA ASP A 203 -11.38 21.90 2.64
C ASP A 203 -11.47 21.12 1.30
N TRP A 204 -12.63 20.54 1.02
CA TRP A 204 -12.87 19.62 -0.10
C TRP A 204 -12.85 20.33 -1.47
N TYR A 205 -13.36 21.55 -1.56
CA TYR A 205 -13.53 22.27 -2.83
C TYR A 205 -12.17 22.59 -3.49
N ARG A 206 -11.18 23.04 -2.71
CA ARG A 206 -9.84 23.37 -3.21
C ARG A 206 -9.01 22.11 -3.55
N GLN A 207 -9.31 20.98 -2.91
CA GLN A 207 -8.64 19.72 -3.20
C GLN A 207 -9.12 19.11 -4.53
N ASP A 208 -10.41 19.21 -4.82
CA ASP A 208 -10.97 18.68 -6.08
C ASP A 208 -10.48 19.48 -7.29
N LEU A 209 -10.42 20.81 -7.19
CA LEU A 209 -9.84 21.66 -8.23
C LEU A 209 -8.36 21.34 -8.48
N LYS A 210 -7.58 21.13 -7.41
CA LYS A 210 -6.17 20.76 -7.51
C LYS A 210 -5.98 19.35 -8.09
N SER A 211 -6.82 18.38 -7.71
CA SER A 211 -6.76 17.01 -8.22
C SER A 211 -7.14 16.96 -9.72
N HIS A 212 -8.14 17.75 -10.11
CA HIS A 212 -8.51 17.97 -11.50
C HIS A 212 -7.36 18.61 -12.28
N GLN A 213 -6.78 19.70 -11.76
CA GLN A 213 -5.64 20.38 -12.36
C GLN A 213 -4.48 19.41 -12.64
N GLN A 214 -4.06 18.64 -11.63
CA GLN A 214 -2.98 17.66 -11.77
C GLN A 214 -3.29 16.58 -12.80
N THR A 215 -4.56 16.15 -12.90
CA THR A 215 -4.99 15.15 -13.88
C THR A 215 -4.90 15.67 -15.31
N VAL A 216 -5.33 16.92 -15.54
CA VAL A 216 -5.31 17.55 -16.86
C VAL A 216 -3.88 17.96 -17.26
N GLU A 217 -3.06 18.44 -16.31
CA GLU A 217 -1.64 18.71 -16.54
C GLU A 217 -0.88 17.45 -16.92
N LEU A 218 -1.14 16.34 -16.24
CA LEU A 218 -0.54 15.04 -16.56
C LEU A 218 -0.96 14.55 -17.94
N PHE A 219 -2.22 14.74 -18.31
CA PHE A 219 -2.70 14.46 -19.68
C PHE A 219 -1.96 15.31 -20.70
N ASN A 220 -1.88 16.62 -20.51
CA ASN A 220 -1.21 17.53 -21.44
C ASN A 220 0.30 17.26 -21.55
N LYS A 221 0.94 16.84 -20.45
CA LYS A 221 2.36 16.45 -20.42
C LYS A 221 2.62 15.16 -21.21
N ASN A 222 1.74 14.17 -21.06
CA ASN A 222 1.90 12.86 -21.72
C ASN A 222 1.41 12.85 -23.17
N PHE A 223 0.55 13.81 -23.54
CA PHE A 223 -0.01 13.93 -24.89
C PHE A 223 0.10 15.38 -25.40
N PRO A 224 1.32 15.91 -25.57
CA PRO A 224 1.50 17.26 -26.08
C PRO A 224 0.89 17.36 -27.50
N GLY A 225 -0.02 18.31 -27.68
CA GLY A 225 -0.74 18.48 -28.96
C GLY A 225 -1.94 17.54 -29.16
N ALA A 226 -2.44 16.86 -28.12
CA ALA A 226 -3.71 16.13 -28.21
C ALA A 226 -4.91 17.07 -28.37
N ASN A 227 -5.80 16.73 -29.30
CA ASN A 227 -7.07 17.43 -29.44
C ASN A 227 -8.03 17.09 -28.29
N LEU A 228 -8.46 18.12 -27.58
CA LEU A 228 -9.35 18.04 -26.41
C LEU A 228 -10.85 18.02 -26.79
N VAL A 229 -11.18 18.19 -28.06
CA VAL A 229 -12.56 18.27 -28.54
C VAL A 229 -13.04 16.91 -29.03
N ASN A 230 -13.98 16.30 -28.31
CA ASN A 230 -14.66 15.10 -28.78
C ASN A 230 -15.80 15.44 -29.73
N ARG A 231 -15.60 15.19 -31.02
CA ARG A 231 -16.61 15.46 -32.07
C ARG A 231 -17.95 14.73 -31.84
N ASN A 232 -17.93 13.56 -31.22
CA ASN A 232 -19.14 12.76 -31.01
C ASN A 232 -20.06 13.33 -29.92
N GLU A 233 -19.54 14.26 -29.10
CA GLU A 233 -20.27 14.88 -27.98
C GLU A 233 -20.66 16.34 -28.27
N VAL A 234 -20.37 16.82 -29.49
CA VAL A 234 -20.75 18.16 -29.91
C VAL A 234 -22.25 18.22 -30.23
N LEU A 235 -22.94 19.20 -29.64
CA LEU A 235 -24.36 19.43 -29.83
C LEU A 235 -24.63 20.33 -31.05
N MET A 236 -25.20 19.75 -32.11
CA MET A 236 -25.48 20.43 -33.38
C MET A 236 -26.79 21.23 -33.36
N GLY A 237 -26.77 22.44 -33.91
CA GLY A 237 -27.96 23.28 -34.05
C GLY A 237 -28.33 24.06 -32.77
N TYR A 238 -27.33 24.34 -31.93
CA TYR A 238 -27.50 25.08 -30.68
C TYR A 238 -26.38 26.13 -30.52
N ALA A 239 -26.70 27.22 -29.82
CA ALA A 239 -25.77 28.26 -29.43
C ALA A 239 -25.67 28.36 -27.90
N LEU A 240 -24.47 28.64 -27.41
CA LEU A 240 -24.18 28.91 -26.00
C LEU A 240 -24.39 30.40 -25.68
N SER A 241 -25.11 30.70 -24.61
CA SER A 241 -25.28 32.05 -24.07
C SER A 241 -24.24 32.36 -23.00
N THR A 242 -23.99 33.64 -22.71
CA THR A 242 -22.99 34.10 -21.72
C THR A 242 -23.31 33.69 -20.28
N ASN A 243 -24.55 33.26 -20.01
CA ASN A 243 -24.97 32.70 -18.72
C ASN A 243 -24.76 31.17 -18.63
N GLY A 244 -24.21 30.53 -19.67
CA GLY A 244 -24.01 29.08 -19.75
C GLY A 244 -25.24 28.29 -20.22
N SER A 245 -26.37 28.95 -20.53
CA SER A 245 -27.56 28.30 -21.08
C SER A 245 -27.38 27.98 -22.57
N VAL A 246 -27.99 26.89 -23.02
CA VAL A 246 -27.96 26.43 -24.40
C VAL A 246 -29.30 26.70 -25.06
N THR A 247 -29.30 27.35 -26.22
CA THR A 247 -30.49 27.76 -26.97
C THR A 247 -30.44 27.24 -28.40
N ALA A 248 -31.58 26.80 -28.95
CA ALA A 248 -31.64 26.30 -30.32
C ALA A 248 -31.26 27.39 -31.32
N ASN A 249 -30.28 27.10 -32.17
CA ASN A 249 -29.84 27.97 -33.25
C ASN A 249 -29.12 27.12 -34.31
N THR A 250 -29.75 26.97 -35.48
CA THR A 250 -29.29 26.08 -36.56
C THR A 250 -27.98 26.50 -37.21
N SER A 251 -27.41 27.66 -36.86
CA SER A 251 -26.13 28.14 -37.42
C SER A 251 -24.91 27.73 -36.60
N TYR A 252 -25.11 27.22 -35.38
CA TYR A 252 -24.03 26.97 -34.41
C TYR A 252 -24.05 25.54 -33.88
N TYR A 253 -22.91 25.12 -33.35
CA TYR A 253 -22.77 23.93 -32.53
C TYR A 253 -22.08 24.28 -31.21
N VAL A 254 -22.35 23.50 -30.16
CA VAL A 254 -21.76 23.69 -28.82
C VAL A 254 -20.96 22.46 -28.45
N THR A 255 -19.72 22.64 -27.98
CA THR A 255 -18.91 21.54 -27.42
C THR A 255 -19.54 20.98 -26.14
N ASP A 256 -19.10 19.82 -25.72
CA ASP A 256 -19.30 19.39 -24.33
C ASP A 256 -18.37 20.19 -23.39
N PHE A 257 -18.40 19.89 -22.09
CA PHE A 257 -17.46 20.39 -21.10
C PHE A 257 -16.05 19.84 -21.38
N ILE A 258 -15.17 20.72 -21.83
CA ILE A 258 -13.78 20.40 -22.12
C ILE A 258 -12.95 20.66 -20.86
N PRO A 259 -12.23 19.65 -20.31
CA PRO A 259 -11.41 19.83 -19.12
C PRO A 259 -10.20 20.72 -19.41
N VAL A 260 -9.94 21.68 -18.52
CA VAL A 260 -8.82 22.62 -18.61
C VAL A 260 -8.11 22.78 -17.26
N VAL A 261 -6.84 23.20 -17.34
CA VAL A 261 -6.00 23.60 -16.22
C VAL A 261 -6.25 25.08 -15.94
N PRO A 262 -6.40 25.52 -14.68
CA PRO A 262 -6.50 26.94 -14.35
C PRO A 262 -5.23 27.71 -14.70
N LEU A 263 -5.35 28.96 -15.17
CA LEU A 263 -4.22 29.82 -15.56
C LEU A 263 -3.32 29.22 -16.65
N ALA A 264 -3.82 28.26 -17.43
CA ALA A 264 -3.06 27.62 -18.49
C ALA A 264 -3.45 28.14 -19.87
N THR A 265 -2.50 28.06 -20.79
CA THR A 265 -2.65 28.56 -22.15
C THR A 265 -3.15 27.46 -23.08
N TYR A 266 -4.16 27.79 -23.88
CA TYR A 266 -4.74 26.92 -24.89
C TYR A 266 -4.86 27.65 -26.23
N ILE A 267 -4.90 26.90 -27.32
CA ILE A 267 -5.10 27.42 -28.66
C ILE A 267 -6.19 26.63 -29.38
N CYS A 268 -7.10 27.33 -30.06
CA CYS A 268 -8.21 26.75 -30.81
C CYS A 268 -8.11 27.11 -32.29
N ASN A 269 -8.41 26.15 -33.17
CA ASN A 269 -8.39 26.41 -34.62
C ASN A 269 -9.64 27.13 -35.15
N ARG A 270 -10.51 27.60 -34.24
CA ARG A 270 -11.73 28.36 -34.55
C ARG A 270 -11.95 29.48 -33.54
N ALA A 271 -12.48 30.60 -34.03
CA ALA A 271 -12.96 31.68 -33.18
C ALA A 271 -14.29 31.30 -32.53
N SER A 272 -14.52 31.84 -31.33
CA SER A 272 -15.76 31.71 -30.60
C SER A 272 -16.01 32.95 -29.75
N ASN A 273 -17.18 33.57 -29.94
CA ASN A 273 -17.55 34.77 -29.20
C ASN A 273 -18.05 34.46 -27.78
N VAL A 274 -18.45 33.22 -27.49
CA VAL A 274 -18.86 32.79 -26.14
C VAL A 274 -18.17 31.46 -25.77
N VAL A 275 -17.26 31.56 -24.81
CA VAL A 275 -16.64 30.42 -24.11
C VAL A 275 -16.96 30.55 -22.62
N CYS A 276 -17.84 29.71 -22.08
CA CYS A 276 -18.14 29.72 -20.65
C CYS A 276 -17.12 28.88 -19.88
N CYS A 277 -16.62 29.40 -18.76
CA CYS A 277 -15.71 28.71 -17.85
C CYS A 277 -16.45 28.26 -16.60
N TYR A 278 -16.13 27.06 -16.10
CA TYR A 278 -16.80 26.42 -14.98
C TYR A 278 -15.79 25.89 -13.96
N ASP A 279 -16.14 25.92 -12.68
CA ASP A 279 -15.38 25.26 -11.62
C ASP A 279 -15.56 23.74 -11.63
N VAL A 280 -14.90 23.06 -10.70
CA VAL A 280 -14.92 21.60 -10.55
C VAL A 280 -16.32 21.04 -10.24
N THR A 281 -17.25 21.89 -9.77
CA THR A 281 -18.65 21.52 -9.50
C THR A 281 -19.59 21.82 -10.68
N LEU A 282 -19.03 22.21 -11.83
CA LEU A 282 -19.74 22.67 -13.02
C LEU A 282 -20.55 23.97 -12.81
N LYS A 283 -20.23 24.74 -11.77
CA LYS A 283 -20.80 26.07 -11.60
C LYS A 283 -20.00 27.05 -12.44
N LYS A 284 -20.71 27.90 -13.20
CA LYS A 284 -20.07 28.90 -14.06
C LYS A 284 -19.28 29.89 -13.19
N VAL A 285 -18.01 30.09 -13.53
CA VAL A 285 -17.11 31.05 -12.88
C VAL A 285 -16.81 32.27 -13.76
N ASP A 286 -16.76 32.10 -15.08
CA ASP A 286 -16.38 33.20 -15.99
C ASP A 286 -16.88 32.99 -17.43
N VAL A 287 -16.64 33.97 -18.31
CA VAL A 287 -16.89 33.89 -19.76
C VAL A 287 -15.79 34.59 -20.55
N LEU A 288 -15.31 33.95 -21.62
CA LEU A 288 -14.26 34.45 -22.50
C LEU A 288 -14.76 34.55 -23.95
N SER A 289 -14.01 35.29 -24.77
CA SER A 289 -14.10 35.26 -26.24
C SER A 289 -12.71 34.90 -26.80
N ILE A 290 -12.66 33.97 -27.75
CA ILE A 290 -11.41 33.45 -28.32
C ILE A 290 -11.36 33.70 -29.83
N HIS A 291 -10.15 33.94 -30.35
CA HIS A 291 -9.91 34.18 -31.77
C HIS A 291 -9.24 32.95 -32.41
N THR A 292 -9.45 32.76 -33.71
CA THR A 292 -8.87 31.65 -34.48
C THR A 292 -7.34 31.67 -34.36
N ASN A 293 -6.74 30.51 -34.05
CA ASN A 293 -5.29 30.32 -33.97
C ASN A 293 -4.57 31.33 -33.06
N THR A 294 -5.26 31.87 -32.07
CA THR A 294 -4.70 32.81 -31.10
C THR A 294 -4.74 32.18 -29.71
N PRO A 295 -3.60 32.06 -29.00
CA PRO A 295 -3.58 31.50 -27.65
C PRO A 295 -4.43 32.33 -26.68
N PHE A 296 -5.11 31.67 -25.76
CA PHE A 296 -5.87 32.29 -24.68
C PHE A 296 -5.56 31.59 -23.35
N THR A 297 -5.80 32.29 -22.24
CA THR A 297 -5.51 31.77 -20.89
C THR A 297 -6.82 31.58 -20.12
N THR A 298 -6.93 30.46 -19.40
CA THR A 298 -8.08 30.15 -18.55
C THR A 298 -8.03 30.89 -17.21
N PRO A 299 -9.19 31.23 -16.60
CA PRO A 299 -9.24 31.84 -15.27
C PRO A 299 -8.74 30.93 -14.14
N ALA A 300 -8.44 31.51 -12.97
CA ALA A 300 -7.89 30.80 -11.80
C ALA A 300 -8.79 29.72 -11.20
N ASP A 301 -10.11 29.83 -11.40
CA ASP A 301 -11.09 28.88 -10.87
C ASP A 301 -11.69 27.96 -11.96
N ALA A 302 -11.16 28.01 -13.18
CA ALA A 302 -11.72 27.26 -14.32
C ALA A 302 -11.16 25.83 -14.38
N ALA A 303 -12.02 24.84 -14.14
CA ALA A 303 -11.77 23.42 -14.36
C ALA A 303 -12.30 22.94 -15.72
N TYR A 304 -13.37 23.54 -16.23
CA TYR A 304 -13.95 23.18 -17.53
C TYR A 304 -14.25 24.43 -18.36
N ILE A 305 -14.21 24.27 -19.68
CA ILE A 305 -14.72 25.26 -20.62
C ILE A 305 -15.76 24.65 -21.53
N ARG A 306 -16.67 25.48 -22.02
CA ARG A 306 -17.63 25.11 -23.07
C ARG A 306 -17.72 26.24 -24.07
N MET A 307 -17.72 25.92 -25.36
CA MET A 307 -17.72 26.93 -26.42
C MET A 307 -18.74 26.60 -27.50
N HIS A 308 -19.20 27.64 -28.20
CA HIS A 308 -19.95 27.48 -29.44
C HIS A 308 -19.15 27.92 -30.66
N ALA A 309 -19.36 27.31 -31.82
CA ALA A 309 -18.66 27.71 -33.05
C ALA A 309 -19.56 27.54 -34.28
N THR A 310 -19.12 28.14 -35.38
CA THR A 310 -19.81 28.17 -36.69
C THR A 310 -18.72 28.22 -37.79
N PRO A 311 -18.95 27.68 -39.00
CA PRO A 311 -20.14 26.98 -39.53
C PRO A 311 -20.26 25.51 -39.07
N LEU A 312 -21.47 24.91 -39.11
CA LEU A 312 -21.75 23.54 -38.62
C LEU A 312 -20.81 22.46 -39.18
N ASN A 313 -20.48 22.53 -40.47
CA ASN A 313 -19.58 21.58 -41.13
C ASN A 313 -18.13 21.67 -40.64
N SER A 314 -17.77 22.69 -39.86
CA SER A 314 -16.44 22.81 -39.27
C SER A 314 -16.23 21.93 -38.03
N ALA A 315 -17.30 21.39 -37.44
CA ALA A 315 -17.23 20.61 -36.22
C ALA A 315 -16.30 19.39 -36.34
N ASP A 316 -16.31 18.70 -37.49
CA ASP A 316 -15.47 17.51 -37.77
C ASP A 316 -13.96 17.80 -37.75
N THR A 317 -13.60 19.08 -37.80
CA THR A 317 -12.20 19.56 -37.84
C THR A 317 -11.86 20.45 -36.65
N LEU A 318 -12.78 20.62 -35.69
CA LEU A 318 -12.53 21.46 -34.52
C LEU A 318 -11.42 20.82 -33.67
N MET A 319 -10.40 21.60 -33.36
CA MET A 319 -9.37 21.20 -32.41
C MET A 319 -9.04 22.31 -31.42
N LEU A 320 -8.99 21.91 -30.15
CA LEU A 320 -8.48 22.70 -29.05
C LEU A 320 -7.29 21.96 -28.44
N LEU A 321 -6.19 22.68 -28.29
CA LEU A 321 -4.90 22.11 -27.88
C LEU A 321 -4.36 22.89 -26.68
N HIS A 322 -3.69 22.19 -25.77
CA HIS A 322 -2.91 22.83 -24.73
C HIS A 322 -1.60 23.38 -25.30
N GLY A 323 -1.24 24.63 -24.96
CA GLY A 323 -0.07 25.34 -25.47
C GLY A 323 -0.41 26.48 -26.43
N SER A 324 0.62 26.99 -27.11
CA SER A 324 0.53 28.19 -27.96
C SER A 324 0.65 27.92 -29.46
N ASP A 325 0.99 26.69 -29.84
CA ASP A 325 1.32 26.35 -31.23
C ASP A 325 0.21 25.55 -31.89
N MET A 326 -0.23 26.00 -33.06
CA MET A 326 -1.23 25.29 -33.87
C MET A 326 -0.53 24.36 -34.86
N PRO A 327 -0.82 23.04 -34.85
CA PRO A 327 -0.32 22.10 -35.86
C PRO A 327 -0.82 22.44 -37.27
N ALA A 328 -0.03 22.09 -38.28
CA ALA A 328 -0.39 22.26 -39.69
C ALA A 328 -1.52 21.30 -40.13
N ASP A 329 -1.58 20.11 -39.53
CA ASP A 329 -2.56 19.07 -39.83
C ASP A 329 -3.59 18.90 -38.70
N TYR A 330 -4.78 18.43 -39.05
CA TYR A 330 -5.82 18.13 -38.08
C TYR A 330 -5.43 16.95 -37.18
N VAL A 331 -5.54 17.14 -35.87
CA VAL A 331 -5.34 16.09 -34.86
C VAL A 331 -6.70 15.54 -34.42
N PRO A 332 -7.00 14.25 -34.63
CA PRO A 332 -8.21 13.62 -34.11
C PRO A 332 -8.28 13.67 -32.57
N PHE A 333 -9.49 13.62 -32.02
CA PHE A 333 -9.72 13.54 -30.58
C PHE A 333 -9.01 12.31 -29.97
N GLY A 334 -7.87 12.55 -29.30
CA GLY A 334 -6.96 11.54 -28.72
C GLY A 334 -6.38 10.52 -29.72
N ALA A 335 -5.07 10.19 -29.66
CA ALA A 335 -4.51 8.94 -30.22
C ALA A 335 -3.06 8.69 -29.74
N PRO A 336 -2.56 7.44 -29.50
CA PRO A 336 -3.12 6.11 -29.80
C PRO A 336 -3.85 5.45 -28.60
N ASN A 337 -4.28 4.20 -28.81
CA ASN A 337 -5.36 3.45 -28.16
C ASN A 337 -5.46 3.62 -26.62
N LYS A 338 -6.65 4.03 -26.19
CA LYS A 338 -7.09 4.34 -24.80
C LYS A 338 -6.81 3.26 -23.74
N GLN A 339 -6.44 2.03 -24.14
CA GLN A 339 -6.32 0.88 -23.24
C GLN A 339 -4.89 0.68 -22.69
N ASP A 340 -3.84 0.88 -23.50
CA ASP A 340 -2.43 0.64 -23.08
C ASP A 340 -1.85 1.78 -22.21
N ILE A 341 -2.31 3.01 -22.45
CA ILE A 341 -1.73 4.23 -21.83
C ILE A 341 -2.41 4.57 -20.50
N THR A 342 -3.72 4.33 -20.40
CA THR A 342 -4.50 4.54 -19.16
C THR A 342 -4.08 3.54 -18.08
N GLN A 343 -3.68 2.32 -18.46
CA GLN A 343 -3.32 1.26 -17.52
C GLN A 343 -1.92 1.50 -16.92
N THR A 344 -0.91 1.79 -17.74
CA THR A 344 0.48 2.09 -17.32
C THR A 344 0.58 3.38 -16.46
N SER A 345 -0.15 4.43 -16.82
CA SER A 345 -0.08 5.75 -16.15
C SER A 345 -0.77 5.76 -14.77
N LEU A 346 -1.92 5.09 -14.64
CA LEU A 346 -2.59 4.87 -13.34
C LEU A 346 -1.76 3.98 -12.42
N GLN A 347 -1.04 3.03 -13.00
CA GLN A 347 -0.21 2.05 -12.31
C GLN A 347 1.06 2.67 -11.73
N ILE A 348 1.79 3.47 -12.51
CA ILE A 348 2.94 4.28 -12.01
C ILE A 348 2.47 5.32 -10.98
N SER A 349 1.34 6.01 -11.23
CA SER A 349 0.82 7.00 -10.27
C SER A 349 0.43 6.36 -8.94
N ARG A 350 -0.07 5.12 -8.95
CA ARG A 350 -0.38 4.35 -7.73
C ARG A 350 0.86 3.84 -7.02
N SER A 351 1.94 3.44 -7.72
CA SER A 351 3.19 3.06 -7.06
C SER A 351 3.89 4.26 -6.44
N THR A 352 3.92 5.40 -7.12
CA THR A 352 4.50 6.65 -6.60
C THR A 352 3.68 7.22 -5.44
N LEU A 353 2.34 7.17 -5.50
CA LEU A 353 1.47 7.50 -4.36
C LEU A 353 1.70 6.54 -3.19
N ASN A 354 1.96 5.25 -3.48
CA ASN A 354 2.26 4.28 -2.45
C ASN A 354 3.62 4.54 -1.77
N ALA A 355 4.67 4.87 -2.51
CA ALA A 355 5.95 5.25 -1.90
C ALA A 355 5.83 6.52 -1.01
N ALA A 356 4.84 7.38 -1.28
CA ALA A 356 4.59 8.62 -0.54
C ALA A 356 3.69 8.48 0.70
N LEU A 357 3.06 7.31 0.89
CA LEU A 357 2.21 6.99 2.04
C LEU A 357 3.08 6.44 3.20
N PRO A 358 2.61 6.42 4.46
CA PRO A 358 3.42 6.03 5.62
C PRO A 358 4.11 4.67 5.43
N ALA A 359 5.39 4.58 5.81
CA ALA A 359 6.15 3.34 5.82
C ALA A 359 5.49 2.31 6.77
N GLY A 360 5.54 1.02 6.41
CA GLY A 360 5.01 -0.06 7.24
C GLY A 360 3.51 -0.36 7.09
N ARG A 361 2.80 0.23 6.11
CA ARG A 361 1.39 -0.12 5.82
C ARG A 361 1.27 -1.31 4.86
N ASN A 362 0.15 -2.01 4.92
CA ASN A 362 -0.16 -3.07 3.97
C ASN A 362 -0.55 -2.51 2.59
N ILE A 363 0.25 -2.82 1.57
CA ILE A 363 0.05 -2.44 0.17
C ILE A 363 -0.69 -3.51 -0.66
N PHE A 364 -1.04 -4.64 -0.05
CA PHE A 364 -1.84 -5.69 -0.69
C PHE A 364 -3.35 -5.44 -0.54
N ASP A 365 -4.04 -5.33 -1.67
CA ASP A 365 -5.50 -5.24 -1.76
C ASP A 365 -6.09 -6.60 -2.18
N LYS A 366 -6.75 -7.27 -1.23
CA LYS A 366 -7.40 -8.56 -1.45
C LYS A 366 -8.48 -8.52 -2.52
N SER A 367 -9.20 -7.40 -2.68
CA SER A 367 -10.30 -7.29 -3.64
C SER A 367 -9.87 -7.48 -5.10
N ARG A 368 -8.55 -7.37 -5.36
CA ARG A 368 -7.93 -7.52 -6.67
C ARG A 368 -7.34 -8.91 -6.90
N ALA A 369 -7.39 -9.81 -5.91
CA ALA A 369 -6.89 -11.17 -6.04
C ALA A 369 -7.88 -12.05 -6.84
N GLN A 370 -7.34 -13.03 -7.57
CA GLN A 370 -8.11 -13.97 -8.38
C GLN A 370 -7.88 -15.40 -7.89
N VAL A 371 -8.93 -16.02 -7.38
CA VAL A 371 -8.92 -17.42 -6.94
C VAL A 371 -9.09 -18.35 -8.14
N GLY A 372 -8.38 -19.48 -8.14
CA GLY A 372 -8.45 -20.50 -9.19
C GLY A 372 -7.43 -20.32 -10.30
N TYR A 373 -6.41 -19.48 -10.09
CA TYR A 373 -5.40 -19.16 -11.08
C TYR A 373 -3.99 -19.35 -10.52
N THR A 374 -3.05 -19.66 -11.41
CA THR A 374 -1.60 -19.74 -11.15
C THR A 374 -0.86 -18.73 -12.00
N VAL A 375 0.34 -18.35 -11.59
CA VAL A 375 1.24 -17.53 -12.41
C VAL A 375 2.59 -18.23 -12.54
N SER A 376 3.08 -18.34 -13.77
CA SER A 376 4.37 -18.94 -14.09
C SER A 376 5.50 -17.96 -13.83
N TYR A 377 6.39 -18.30 -12.88
CA TYR A 377 7.61 -17.53 -12.59
C TYR A 377 8.56 -17.39 -13.79
N GLN A 378 8.42 -18.20 -14.84
CA GLN A 378 9.33 -18.19 -16.00
C GLN A 378 8.97 -17.11 -17.03
N ASN A 379 7.70 -16.74 -17.12
CA ASN A 379 7.19 -15.89 -18.21
C ASN A 379 5.94 -15.09 -17.85
N GLY A 380 5.48 -15.12 -16.60
CA GLY A 380 4.27 -14.43 -16.14
C GLY A 380 2.96 -15.01 -16.69
N ALA A 381 3.00 -16.17 -17.36
CA ALA A 381 1.79 -16.77 -17.95
C ALA A 381 0.81 -17.24 -16.87
N VAL A 382 -0.47 -16.95 -17.07
CA VAL A 382 -1.54 -17.32 -16.14
C VAL A 382 -2.12 -18.68 -16.54
N GLY A 383 -2.18 -19.61 -15.58
CA GLY A 383 -2.84 -20.91 -15.71
C GLY A 383 -4.08 -21.01 -14.82
N GLN A 384 -4.93 -22.02 -15.05
CA GLN A 384 -6.08 -22.30 -14.19
C GLN A 384 -5.80 -23.46 -13.25
N ASN A 385 -6.00 -23.25 -11.95
CA ASN A 385 -5.97 -24.27 -10.92
C ASN A 385 -6.70 -23.77 -9.66
N ALA A 386 -7.78 -24.46 -9.27
CA ALA A 386 -8.63 -24.12 -8.11
C ALA A 386 -7.87 -24.04 -6.77
N THR A 387 -6.70 -24.67 -6.66
CA THR A 387 -5.90 -24.76 -5.42
C THR A 387 -5.08 -23.49 -5.14
N TYR A 388 -4.94 -22.63 -6.14
CA TYR A 388 -4.07 -21.45 -6.08
C TYR A 388 -4.88 -20.17 -6.28
N ALA A 389 -4.35 -19.08 -5.76
CA ALA A 389 -4.79 -17.75 -6.12
C ALA A 389 -3.60 -16.91 -6.58
N ILE A 390 -3.85 -15.98 -7.49
CA ILE A 390 -2.89 -14.93 -7.83
C ILE A 390 -3.36 -13.61 -7.24
N THR A 391 -2.44 -12.81 -6.73
CA THR A 391 -2.78 -11.46 -6.29
C THR A 391 -3.08 -10.56 -7.49
N GLY A 392 -3.63 -9.36 -7.23
CA GLY A 392 -3.49 -8.28 -8.22
C GLY A 392 -2.02 -7.89 -8.41
N LEU A 393 -1.75 -7.04 -9.40
CA LEU A 393 -0.47 -6.35 -9.50
C LEU A 393 -0.32 -5.40 -8.31
N ILE A 394 0.60 -5.74 -7.40
CA ILE A 394 0.91 -5.00 -6.17
C ILE A 394 2.06 -4.04 -6.49
N PRO A 395 1.90 -2.74 -6.21
CA PRO A 395 2.93 -1.76 -6.52
C PRO A 395 4.15 -1.92 -5.61
N VAL A 396 5.34 -1.85 -6.18
CA VAL A 396 6.63 -1.91 -5.47
C VAL A 396 7.58 -0.85 -6.02
N THR A 397 8.57 -0.46 -5.23
CA THR A 397 9.59 0.51 -5.62
C THR A 397 10.77 -0.18 -6.32
N PRO A 398 11.09 0.17 -7.59
CA PRO A 398 12.25 -0.37 -8.29
C PRO A 398 13.55 -0.19 -7.51
N GLY A 399 14.39 -1.23 -7.48
CA GLY A 399 15.65 -1.21 -6.71
C GLY A 399 15.48 -1.23 -5.19
N GLY A 400 14.25 -1.17 -4.69
CA GLY A 400 13.93 -1.21 -3.27
C GLY A 400 13.78 -2.62 -2.72
N HIS A 401 13.11 -2.71 -1.56
CA HIS A 401 12.73 -3.96 -0.93
C HIS A 401 11.25 -3.93 -0.55
N PHE A 402 10.67 -5.12 -0.41
CA PHE A 402 9.41 -5.30 0.31
C PHE A 402 9.50 -6.52 1.23
N VAL A 403 8.61 -6.58 2.20
CA VAL A 403 8.43 -7.73 3.09
C VAL A 403 7.02 -8.27 2.93
N SER A 404 6.87 -9.59 2.84
CA SER A 404 5.58 -10.27 2.79
C SER A 404 5.36 -11.11 4.05
N SER A 405 4.14 -11.13 4.59
CA SER A 405 3.79 -11.91 5.78
C SER A 405 3.89 -13.43 5.54
N PHE A 406 3.76 -13.85 4.29
CA PHE A 406 3.88 -15.25 3.86
C PHE A 406 4.84 -15.41 2.68
N GLY A 407 5.51 -16.56 2.63
CA GLY A 407 6.25 -16.99 1.45
C GLY A 407 5.32 -17.28 0.27
N THR A 408 5.84 -17.11 -0.94
CA THR A 408 5.11 -17.22 -2.20
C THR A 408 5.64 -18.40 -3.01
N ASN A 409 4.75 -19.20 -3.61
CA ASN A 409 5.16 -20.35 -4.42
C ASN A 409 5.79 -19.94 -5.76
N SER A 410 5.32 -18.83 -6.32
CA SER A 410 5.83 -18.20 -7.54
C SER A 410 5.59 -16.70 -7.41
N LEU A 411 6.64 -15.90 -7.57
CA LEU A 411 6.56 -14.45 -7.67
C LEU A 411 6.95 -14.02 -9.08
N CYS A 412 6.24 -13.01 -9.61
CA CYS A 412 6.56 -12.37 -10.89
C CYS A 412 6.65 -10.86 -10.71
N PHE A 413 7.70 -10.27 -11.27
CA PHE A 413 7.93 -8.84 -11.36
C PHE A 413 7.54 -8.33 -12.74
N TYR A 414 6.88 -7.18 -12.77
CA TYR A 414 6.42 -6.55 -14.00
C TYR A 414 6.91 -5.10 -14.07
N ASN A 415 7.17 -4.64 -15.29
CA ASN A 415 7.49 -3.25 -15.55
C ASN A 415 6.22 -2.39 -15.47
N ALA A 416 6.40 -1.08 -15.67
CA ALA A 416 5.31 -0.11 -15.59
C ALA A 416 4.14 -0.40 -16.56
N SER A 417 4.41 -1.03 -17.71
CA SER A 417 3.42 -1.42 -18.71
C SER A 417 2.78 -2.80 -18.47
N GLY A 418 3.06 -3.44 -17.32
CA GLY A 418 2.53 -4.75 -16.96
C GLY A 418 3.17 -5.91 -17.72
N GLN A 419 4.31 -5.69 -18.39
CA GLN A 419 5.08 -6.75 -19.05
C GLN A 419 5.99 -7.44 -18.03
N PHE A 420 6.10 -8.76 -18.15
CA PHE A 420 6.95 -9.58 -17.29
C PHE A 420 8.43 -9.20 -17.45
N ILE A 421 9.11 -8.97 -16.33
CA ILE A 421 10.56 -8.74 -16.26
C ILE A 421 11.25 -10.03 -15.84
N SER A 422 10.83 -10.58 -14.71
CA SER A 422 11.47 -11.72 -14.07
C SER A 422 10.52 -12.37 -13.08
N GLY A 423 10.83 -13.60 -12.68
CA GLY A 423 10.10 -14.27 -11.62
C GLY A 423 10.99 -15.27 -10.91
N SER A 424 10.56 -15.72 -9.73
CA SER A 424 11.31 -16.66 -8.90
C SER A 424 10.37 -17.53 -8.06
N LYS A 425 10.87 -18.71 -7.69
CA LYS A 425 10.25 -19.65 -6.73
C LYS A 425 11.00 -19.70 -5.39
N ASP A 426 12.15 -19.04 -5.31
CA ASP A 426 13.06 -19.14 -4.17
C ASP A 426 12.45 -18.48 -2.92
N TYR A 427 11.51 -17.56 -3.14
CA TYR A 427 10.77 -16.84 -2.11
C TYR A 427 9.68 -17.65 -1.40
N SER A 428 9.59 -18.96 -1.68
CA SER A 428 8.69 -19.88 -0.98
C SER A 428 9.04 -20.04 0.51
N SER A 429 10.31 -19.81 0.88
CA SER A 429 10.80 -19.82 2.26
C SER A 429 10.96 -18.42 2.88
N SER A 430 10.82 -17.36 2.08
CA SER A 430 11.09 -15.96 2.45
C SER A 430 9.95 -15.25 3.19
N ALA A 431 9.21 -15.97 4.02
CA ALA A 431 8.19 -15.34 4.86
C ALA A 431 8.88 -14.34 5.80
N ARG A 432 8.40 -13.09 5.81
CA ARG A 432 8.88 -12.03 6.70
C ARG A 432 10.35 -11.64 6.52
N THR A 433 10.98 -12.03 5.42
CA THR A 433 12.32 -11.58 5.06
C THR A 433 12.26 -10.54 3.93
N PRO A 434 13.16 -9.55 3.90
CA PRO A 434 13.24 -8.59 2.79
C PRO A 434 13.46 -9.29 1.45
N VAL A 435 12.65 -8.92 0.46
CA VAL A 435 12.76 -9.35 -0.92
C VAL A 435 13.17 -8.15 -1.76
N SER A 436 14.28 -8.26 -2.49
CA SER A 436 14.77 -7.21 -3.36
C SER A 436 13.91 -7.08 -4.62
N VAL A 437 13.61 -5.84 -4.98
CA VAL A 437 12.87 -5.51 -6.20
C VAL A 437 13.87 -5.22 -7.32
N PRO A 438 13.80 -5.93 -8.47
CA PRO A 438 14.66 -5.63 -9.61
C PRO A 438 14.51 -4.19 -10.08
N GLU A 439 15.60 -3.62 -10.62
CA GLU A 439 15.52 -2.33 -11.31
C GLU A 439 14.50 -2.37 -12.45
N GLY A 440 13.71 -1.31 -12.59
CA GLY A 440 12.59 -1.24 -13.55
C GLY A 440 11.34 -2.06 -13.21
N ALA A 441 11.32 -2.83 -12.10
CA ALA A 441 10.13 -3.54 -11.64
C ALA A 441 9.23 -2.65 -10.77
N TRP A 442 8.03 -2.37 -11.27
CA TRP A 442 7.05 -1.50 -10.62
C TRP A 442 5.90 -2.28 -9.98
N PHE A 443 5.71 -3.53 -10.39
CA PHE A 443 4.72 -4.42 -9.80
C PHE A 443 5.30 -5.77 -9.46
N VAL A 444 4.72 -6.35 -8.42
CA VAL A 444 4.89 -7.75 -8.07
C VAL A 444 3.53 -8.44 -8.06
N GLN A 445 3.48 -9.68 -8.50
CA GLN A 445 2.33 -10.56 -8.36
C GLN A 445 2.77 -11.84 -7.65
N PHE A 446 1.98 -12.27 -6.68
CA PHE A 446 2.24 -13.49 -5.92
C PHE A 446 1.29 -14.59 -6.37
N GLN A 447 1.81 -15.81 -6.46
CA GLN A 447 1.02 -17.02 -6.38
C GLN A 447 0.92 -17.45 -4.91
N VAL A 448 -0.31 -17.49 -4.41
CA VAL A 448 -0.64 -17.79 -3.03
C VAL A 448 -1.27 -19.18 -2.96
N THR A 449 -0.75 -20.00 -2.05
CA THR A 449 -1.38 -21.27 -1.66
C THR A 449 -1.06 -21.57 -0.19
N PRO A 450 -1.98 -22.19 0.56
CA PRO A 450 -3.42 -22.35 0.25
C PRO A 450 -4.15 -21.01 0.03
N VAL A 451 -5.31 -21.03 -0.66
CA VAL A 451 -6.05 -19.82 -1.08
C VAL A 451 -6.43 -18.94 0.10
N ASN A 452 -6.79 -19.53 1.24
CA ASN A 452 -7.11 -18.83 2.48
C ASN A 452 -5.97 -17.98 3.07
N ARG A 453 -4.71 -18.12 2.61
CA ARG A 453 -3.63 -17.21 3.02
C ARG A 453 -3.84 -15.77 2.54
N LEU A 454 -4.69 -15.55 1.54
CA LEU A 454 -5.05 -14.19 1.10
C LEU A 454 -5.67 -13.35 2.22
N GLU A 455 -6.25 -13.97 3.23
CA GLU A 455 -6.93 -13.28 4.34
C GLU A 455 -5.97 -12.49 5.24
N ALA A 456 -4.81 -13.08 5.54
CA ALA A 456 -3.76 -12.45 6.34
C ALA A 456 -2.53 -12.04 5.51
N LEU A 457 -2.61 -12.07 4.17
CA LEU A 457 -1.51 -11.64 3.34
C LEU A 457 -1.30 -10.14 3.58
N MET A 458 -0.08 -9.79 3.92
CA MET A 458 0.34 -8.42 4.10
C MET A 458 1.67 -8.24 3.41
N VAL A 459 1.72 -7.23 2.56
CA VAL A 459 2.94 -6.82 1.89
C VAL A 459 3.22 -5.40 2.35
N THR A 460 4.43 -5.16 2.85
CA THR A 460 4.87 -3.85 3.32
C THR A 460 6.10 -3.44 2.54
N GLU A 461 6.17 -2.16 2.19
CA GLU A 461 7.33 -1.59 1.50
C GLU A 461 8.52 -1.42 2.47
N GLY A 462 9.74 -1.58 1.96
CA GLY A 462 10.98 -1.48 2.73
C GLY A 462 11.55 -2.84 3.16
N ASP A 463 12.57 -2.78 4.02
CA ASP A 463 13.33 -3.90 4.56
C ASP A 463 13.04 -4.20 6.04
N ALA A 464 12.14 -3.42 6.65
CA ALA A 464 11.74 -3.60 8.05
C ALA A 464 10.82 -4.81 8.24
N GLU A 465 11.10 -5.64 9.26
CA GLU A 465 10.22 -6.75 9.63
C GLU A 465 8.85 -6.23 10.11
N GLN A 466 7.81 -7.01 9.80
CA GLN A 466 6.43 -6.68 10.11
C GLN A 466 6.09 -6.97 11.58
N THR A 467 5.51 -5.99 12.29
CA THR A 467 5.01 -6.12 13.67
C THR A 467 3.48 -6.19 13.70
N GLY A 468 2.92 -7.39 13.56
CA GLY A 468 1.46 -7.61 13.48
C GLY A 468 0.91 -7.62 12.05
N TYR A 469 -0.35 -8.05 11.89
CA TYR A 469 -1.10 -7.87 10.65
C TYR A 469 -1.67 -6.45 10.57
N ILE A 470 -1.64 -5.83 9.39
CA ILE A 470 -2.19 -4.49 9.14
C ILE A 470 -3.17 -4.60 7.96
N PRO A 471 -4.40 -4.11 8.09
CA PRO A 471 -5.33 -4.07 6.95
C PRO A 471 -4.81 -3.23 5.80
N PHE A 472 -5.26 -3.53 4.59
CA PHE A 472 -4.94 -2.74 3.40
C PHE A 472 -5.18 -1.24 3.63
N GLY A 473 -4.19 -0.41 3.28
CA GLY A 473 -4.25 1.05 3.45
C GLY A 473 -3.93 1.56 4.86
N GLY A 474 -3.76 0.67 5.84
CA GLY A 474 -3.56 1.01 7.26
C GLY A 474 -4.89 1.21 8.01
N SER A 475 -4.91 0.90 9.31
CA SER A 475 -6.08 1.15 10.17
C SER A 475 -5.92 2.42 11.02
N SER A 476 -7.03 3.08 11.35
CA SER A 476 -7.07 4.18 12.33
C SER A 476 -7.06 3.69 13.79
N ASN A 477 -7.28 2.39 14.02
CA ASN A 477 -7.27 1.74 15.33
C ASN A 477 -6.41 0.47 15.28
N ALA A 478 -5.49 0.31 16.24
CA ALA A 478 -4.72 -0.91 16.40
C ALA A 478 -5.63 -2.07 16.83
N LEU A 479 -5.44 -3.25 16.23
CA LEU A 479 -6.10 -4.47 16.69
C LEU A 479 -5.47 -4.94 18.02
N PRO A 480 -6.18 -5.69 18.89
CA PRO A 480 -5.68 -6.05 20.23
C PRO A 480 -4.34 -6.79 20.25
N GLY A 481 -4.08 -7.61 19.23
CA GLY A 481 -2.84 -8.35 19.03
C GLY A 481 -1.78 -7.64 18.17
N GLN A 482 -1.99 -6.37 17.81
CA GLN A 482 -1.04 -5.65 16.96
C GLN A 482 0.36 -5.62 17.59
N GLY A 483 1.37 -6.02 16.82
CA GLY A 483 2.76 -6.08 17.28
C GLY A 483 3.11 -7.29 18.15
N LYS A 484 2.13 -8.11 18.53
CA LYS A 484 2.31 -9.31 19.35
C LYS A 484 2.51 -10.57 18.50
N LYS A 485 3.21 -11.56 19.04
CA LYS A 485 3.55 -12.82 18.36
C LYS A 485 2.89 -14.03 19.03
N VAL A 486 2.28 -14.90 18.24
CA VAL A 486 1.64 -16.15 18.68
C VAL A 486 2.43 -17.38 18.23
N LEU A 487 2.66 -18.31 19.16
CA LEU A 487 3.25 -19.62 18.90
C LEU A 487 2.14 -20.68 18.87
N TRP A 488 2.09 -21.46 17.78
CA TRP A 488 1.05 -22.47 17.57
C TRP A 488 1.56 -23.87 17.90
N LEU A 489 0.93 -24.54 18.85
CA LEU A 489 1.10 -25.96 19.15
C LEU A 489 -0.13 -26.72 18.70
N GLY A 490 0.05 -27.84 18.00
CA GLY A 490 -1.09 -28.65 17.60
C GLY A 490 -0.77 -29.88 16.76
N ASP A 491 -1.80 -30.41 16.12
CA ASP A 491 -1.72 -31.60 15.30
C ASP A 491 -1.77 -31.30 13.79
N SER A 492 -2.32 -32.20 12.96
CA SER A 492 -2.47 -32.00 11.52
C SER A 492 -3.33 -30.78 11.16
N ILE A 493 -4.29 -30.40 12.00
CA ILE A 493 -5.16 -29.23 11.78
C ILE A 493 -4.36 -27.94 11.93
N THR A 494 -3.44 -27.88 12.88
CA THR A 494 -2.55 -26.73 13.08
C THR A 494 -1.38 -26.76 12.10
N TYR A 495 -0.85 -27.94 11.77
CA TYR A 495 0.19 -28.11 10.75
C TYR A 495 -0.25 -27.62 9.37
N SER A 496 -1.49 -27.91 8.95
CA SER A 496 -2.02 -27.40 7.67
C SER A 496 -2.13 -25.88 7.66
N GLY A 497 -2.34 -25.29 8.84
CA GLY A 497 -2.37 -23.85 9.05
C GLY A 497 -3.57 -23.13 8.44
N PHE A 498 -4.62 -23.85 8.03
CA PHE A 498 -5.73 -23.27 7.25
C PHE A 498 -6.56 -22.23 8.02
N TYR A 499 -6.69 -22.36 9.34
CA TYR A 499 -7.42 -21.40 10.17
C TYR A 499 -6.58 -20.22 10.63
N ILE A 500 -5.25 -20.37 10.63
CA ILE A 500 -4.31 -19.37 11.17
C ILE A 500 -4.48 -18.01 10.46
N PRO A 501 -4.58 -17.92 9.12
CA PRO A 501 -4.77 -16.64 8.43
C PRO A 501 -5.97 -15.84 8.96
N PHE A 502 -7.12 -16.46 9.15
CA PHE A 502 -8.31 -15.78 9.66
C PHE A 502 -8.09 -15.22 11.07
N VAL A 503 -7.44 -15.99 11.95
CA VAL A 503 -7.14 -15.52 13.32
C VAL A 503 -6.18 -14.33 13.29
N LEU A 504 -5.12 -14.39 12.49
CA LEU A 504 -4.13 -13.29 12.39
C LEU A 504 -4.78 -12.01 11.85
N GLN A 505 -5.64 -12.13 10.83
CA GLN A 505 -6.34 -11.01 10.20
C GLN A 505 -7.19 -10.22 11.20
N GLU A 506 -7.95 -10.91 12.06
CA GLU A 506 -8.89 -10.26 12.98
C GLU A 506 -8.28 -9.87 14.32
N THR A 507 -7.20 -10.52 14.75
CA THR A 507 -6.52 -10.19 16.02
C THR A 507 -5.37 -9.19 15.83
N GLY A 508 -4.77 -9.11 14.64
CA GLY A 508 -3.55 -8.32 14.42
C GLY A 508 -2.26 -9.03 14.85
N LEU A 509 -2.35 -10.27 15.36
CA LEU A 509 -1.20 -11.07 15.76
C LEU A 509 -0.28 -11.42 14.59
N THR A 510 0.92 -11.91 14.92
CA THR A 510 1.81 -12.55 13.95
C THR A 510 2.30 -13.90 14.41
N THR A 511 2.45 -14.86 13.50
CA THR A 511 3.02 -16.17 13.84
C THR A 511 4.49 -16.03 14.23
N LEU A 512 4.83 -16.43 15.45
CA LEU A 512 6.21 -16.67 15.89
C LEU A 512 6.74 -17.97 15.28
N ALA A 513 5.99 -19.06 15.48
CA ALA A 513 6.30 -20.39 14.96
C ALA A 513 5.02 -21.24 14.87
N ASN A 514 4.99 -22.17 13.91
CA ASN A 514 3.97 -23.20 13.82
C ASN A 514 4.62 -24.57 14.10
N TYR A 515 4.35 -25.11 15.28
CA TYR A 515 4.81 -26.43 15.73
C TYR A 515 3.69 -27.47 15.68
N GLY A 516 2.74 -27.32 14.75
CA GLY A 516 1.79 -28.38 14.44
C GLY A 516 2.51 -29.59 13.83
N VAL A 517 2.16 -30.82 14.26
CA VAL A 517 2.73 -32.05 13.67
C VAL A 517 1.61 -33.03 13.30
N PRO A 518 1.54 -33.53 12.06
CA PRO A 518 0.48 -34.48 11.65
C PRO A 518 0.44 -35.74 12.50
N GLY A 519 -0.77 -36.14 12.94
CA GLY A 519 -0.98 -37.33 13.77
C GLY A 519 -0.52 -37.21 15.22
N GLN A 520 0.03 -36.06 15.62
CA GLN A 520 0.56 -35.87 16.97
C GLN A 520 -0.55 -35.84 18.02
N GLY A 521 -0.31 -36.51 19.15
CA GLY A 521 -1.12 -36.38 20.37
C GLY A 521 -0.56 -35.32 21.31
N ILE A 522 -1.40 -34.84 22.23
CA ILE A 522 -1.09 -33.69 23.12
C ILE A 522 0.29 -33.81 23.77
N ARG A 523 0.62 -34.99 24.33
CA ARG A 523 1.85 -35.25 25.11
C ARG A 523 3.14 -34.72 24.49
N THR A 524 3.22 -34.73 23.17
CA THR A 524 4.45 -34.43 22.43
C THR A 524 4.50 -33.01 21.87
N MET A 525 3.43 -32.22 22.02
CA MET A 525 3.33 -30.87 21.46
C MET A 525 4.34 -29.88 22.07
N SER A 526 4.77 -30.10 23.31
CA SER A 526 5.82 -29.30 23.96
C SER A 526 7.24 -29.74 23.60
N GLY A 527 7.42 -30.79 22.78
CA GLY A 527 8.73 -31.38 22.49
C GLY A 527 9.71 -30.47 21.75
N GLN A 528 9.22 -29.42 21.09
CA GLN A 528 10.04 -28.42 20.41
C GLN A 528 10.27 -27.15 21.25
N LEU A 529 9.67 -27.05 22.44
CA LEU A 529 9.79 -25.86 23.27
C LEU A 529 11.10 -25.84 24.05
N THR A 530 11.82 -24.74 23.94
CA THR A 530 12.94 -24.36 24.80
C THR A 530 12.74 -22.93 25.30
N ALA A 531 13.59 -22.49 26.24
CA ALA A 531 13.55 -21.10 26.70
C ALA A 531 13.77 -20.09 25.56
N GLU A 532 14.55 -20.47 24.54
CA GLU A 532 14.83 -19.64 23.37
C GLU A 532 13.63 -19.57 22.43
N THR A 533 13.00 -20.71 22.10
CA THR A 533 11.89 -20.75 21.13
C THR A 533 10.65 -19.98 21.60
N ILE A 534 10.45 -19.89 22.91
CA ILE A 534 9.28 -19.25 23.55
C ILE A 534 9.54 -17.81 24.00
N ALA A 535 10.80 -17.35 24.03
CA ALA A 535 11.20 -16.07 24.62
C ALA A 535 10.35 -14.90 24.11
N SER A 536 10.14 -14.85 22.79
CA SER A 536 9.41 -13.80 22.09
C SER A 536 7.92 -14.08 21.89
N ALA A 537 7.36 -15.12 22.51
CA ALA A 537 5.93 -15.43 22.40
C ALA A 537 5.11 -14.54 23.32
N ASP A 538 4.14 -13.80 22.77
CA ASP A 538 3.17 -13.00 23.52
C ASP A 538 1.86 -13.76 23.78
N LEU A 539 1.62 -14.84 23.02
CA LEU A 539 0.51 -15.76 23.19
C LEU A 539 0.93 -17.16 22.74
N ILE A 540 0.46 -18.20 23.43
CA ILE A 540 0.62 -19.59 22.99
C ILE A 540 -0.75 -20.22 22.79
N SER A 541 -0.99 -20.72 21.58
CA SER A 541 -2.20 -21.46 21.23
C SER A 541 -1.92 -22.94 21.25
N VAL A 542 -2.69 -23.72 22.00
CA VAL A 542 -2.63 -25.20 21.98
C VAL A 542 -3.93 -25.74 21.38
N PHE A 543 -3.85 -26.52 20.31
CA PHE A 543 -5.03 -27.11 19.67
C PHE A 543 -4.78 -28.57 19.28
N GLY A 544 -5.39 -29.50 20.02
CA GLY A 544 -5.26 -30.94 19.75
C GLY A 544 -6.15 -31.80 20.65
N GLY A 545 -5.89 -33.11 20.63
CA GLY A 545 -6.64 -34.14 21.36
C GLY A 545 -7.45 -35.08 20.46
N THR A 546 -7.64 -34.73 19.18
CA THR A 546 -8.38 -35.59 18.23
C THR A 546 -7.61 -36.88 17.90
N ASN A 547 -6.28 -36.82 17.86
CA ASN A 547 -5.42 -37.98 17.63
C ASN A 547 -5.30 -38.86 18.87
N ASP A 548 -5.38 -38.29 20.07
CA ASP A 548 -5.44 -39.07 21.32
C ASP A 548 -6.71 -39.91 21.36
N TYR A 549 -7.86 -39.34 20.97
CA TYR A 549 -9.10 -40.09 20.75
C TYR A 549 -8.95 -41.14 19.64
N GLY A 550 -8.45 -40.76 18.46
CA GLY A 550 -8.26 -41.70 17.32
C GLY A 550 -7.25 -42.82 17.59
N GLY A 551 -6.25 -42.55 18.43
CA GLY A 551 -5.16 -43.46 18.79
C GLY A 551 -5.41 -44.28 20.05
N ASN A 552 -6.64 -44.27 20.58
CA ASN A 552 -7.02 -45.04 21.78
C ASN A 552 -6.19 -44.68 23.03
N ARG A 553 -5.77 -43.41 23.17
CA ARG A 553 -5.02 -42.95 24.35
C ARG A 553 -5.92 -43.13 25.60
N PRO A 554 -5.53 -43.92 26.61
CA PRO A 554 -6.36 -44.08 27.80
C PRO A 554 -6.61 -42.72 28.47
N LEU A 555 -7.84 -42.49 28.94
CA LEU A 555 -8.23 -41.18 29.44
C LEU A 555 -7.43 -40.79 30.68
N GLY A 556 -7.30 -41.71 31.64
CA GLY A 556 -6.77 -41.40 32.97
C GLY A 556 -7.73 -40.55 33.79
N THR A 557 -7.21 -39.85 34.80
CA THR A 557 -7.99 -39.01 35.72
C THR A 557 -7.24 -37.75 36.10
N LEU A 558 -7.96 -36.78 36.71
CA LEU A 558 -7.35 -35.56 37.23
C LEU A 558 -6.23 -35.82 38.25
N ALA A 559 -6.26 -36.97 38.97
CA ALA A 559 -5.21 -37.34 39.92
C ALA A 559 -3.84 -37.60 39.25
N ASP A 560 -3.83 -37.82 37.93
CA ASP A 560 -2.61 -38.01 37.15
C ASP A 560 -1.87 -36.68 36.88
N CYS A 561 -2.50 -35.53 37.15
CA CYS A 561 -1.94 -34.19 36.89
C CYS A 561 -0.92 -33.79 37.97
N ARG A 562 0.25 -34.44 37.98
CA ARG A 562 1.33 -34.25 38.96
C ARG A 562 2.70 -34.41 38.33
N ALA A 563 3.69 -33.70 38.86
CA ALA A 563 5.05 -33.65 38.31
C ALA A 563 5.81 -34.98 38.39
N ASP A 564 5.44 -35.86 39.32
CA ASP A 564 6.04 -37.18 39.58
C ASP A 564 5.16 -38.33 39.04
N TYR A 565 4.34 -38.06 38.02
CA TYR A 565 3.63 -39.09 37.29
C TYR A 565 4.60 -39.97 36.48
N ASP A 566 4.48 -41.28 36.63
CA ASP A 566 5.28 -42.26 35.91
C ASP A 566 4.52 -42.84 34.73
N GLU A 567 4.91 -42.47 33.51
CA GLU A 567 4.29 -42.99 32.28
C GLU A 567 4.51 -44.49 32.08
N ALA A 568 5.49 -45.11 32.77
CA ALA A 568 5.65 -46.56 32.76
C ALA A 568 4.54 -47.29 33.52
N SER A 569 3.90 -46.60 34.48
CA SER A 569 2.77 -47.10 35.26
C SER A 569 1.43 -47.00 34.51
N GLY A 570 1.39 -46.28 33.39
CA GLY A 570 0.20 -46.14 32.56
C GLY A 570 0.26 -44.90 31.67
N LYS A 571 -0.45 -44.96 30.54
CA LYS A 571 -0.66 -43.81 29.67
C LYS A 571 -1.92 -43.07 30.14
N SER A 572 -1.85 -41.74 30.27
CA SER A 572 -2.99 -40.91 30.71
C SER A 572 -3.07 -39.64 29.89
N PHE A 573 -4.24 -39.38 29.31
CA PHE A 573 -4.50 -38.15 28.59
C PHE A 573 -4.59 -36.92 29.52
N TYR A 574 -5.10 -37.08 30.75
CA TYR A 574 -5.05 -36.02 31.76
C TYR A 574 -3.60 -35.57 32.02
N TYR A 575 -2.70 -36.53 32.22
CA TYR A 575 -1.28 -36.22 32.38
C TYR A 575 -0.68 -35.57 31.13
N ASP A 576 -1.07 -36.00 29.91
CA ASP A 576 -0.55 -35.40 28.67
C ASP A 576 -0.85 -33.90 28.57
N VAL A 577 -2.08 -33.48 28.90
CA VAL A 577 -2.46 -32.06 28.94
C VAL A 577 -1.68 -31.32 30.02
N PHE A 578 -1.57 -31.92 31.23
CA PHE A 578 -0.81 -31.34 32.33
C PHE A 578 0.67 -31.14 31.95
N TYR A 579 1.28 -32.13 31.30
CA TYR A 579 2.68 -32.11 30.90
C TYR A 579 2.97 -30.94 29.95
N VAL A 580 2.10 -30.69 28.97
CA VAL A 580 2.29 -29.57 28.02
C VAL A 580 2.18 -28.22 28.72
N LEU A 581 1.15 -28.03 29.55
CA LEU A 581 0.98 -26.77 30.30
C LEU A 581 2.12 -26.56 31.30
N ASN A 582 2.52 -27.60 32.04
CA ASN A 582 3.64 -27.55 32.96
C ASN A 582 4.94 -27.17 32.24
N ALA A 583 5.20 -27.75 31.06
CA ALA A 583 6.37 -27.39 30.26
C ALA A 583 6.36 -25.91 29.82
N ILE A 584 5.21 -25.41 29.33
CA ILE A 584 5.04 -24.00 28.94
C ILE A 584 5.33 -23.07 30.12
N PHE A 585 4.65 -23.28 31.25
CA PHE A 585 4.77 -22.40 32.42
C PHE A 585 6.11 -22.55 33.16
N THR A 586 6.80 -23.69 33.03
CA THR A 586 8.18 -23.82 33.51
C THR A 586 9.13 -22.95 32.69
N LEU A 587 8.93 -22.86 31.37
CA LEU A 587 9.79 -22.07 30.48
C LEU A 587 9.45 -20.58 30.52
N LYS A 588 8.17 -20.21 30.58
CA LYS A 588 7.69 -18.82 30.61
C LYS A 588 6.44 -18.68 31.49
N PRO A 589 6.58 -18.46 32.80
CA PRO A 589 5.46 -18.48 33.75
C PRO A 589 4.33 -17.47 33.48
N GLU A 590 4.66 -16.33 32.87
CA GLU A 590 3.71 -15.21 32.66
C GLU A 590 3.05 -15.22 31.27
N VAL A 591 3.38 -16.19 30.40
CA VAL A 591 2.87 -16.18 29.01
C VAL A 591 1.36 -16.48 28.99
N PRO A 592 0.55 -15.66 28.29
CA PRO A 592 -0.83 -16.01 27.99
C PRO A 592 -0.92 -17.32 27.19
N VAL A 593 -1.78 -18.24 27.62
CA VAL A 593 -2.05 -19.50 26.92
C VAL A 593 -3.55 -19.61 26.64
N VAL A 594 -3.92 -20.05 25.44
CA VAL A 594 -5.30 -20.44 25.11
C VAL A 594 -5.28 -21.89 24.62
N PHE A 595 -6.14 -22.73 25.20
CA PHE A 595 -6.29 -24.13 24.78
C PHE A 595 -7.60 -24.32 24.01
N SER A 596 -7.53 -24.77 22.77
CA SER A 596 -8.68 -25.08 21.93
C SER A 596 -9.04 -26.57 22.00
N THR A 597 -10.31 -26.88 22.26
CA THR A 597 -10.80 -28.27 22.30
C THR A 597 -10.87 -28.88 20.89
N PRO A 598 -10.75 -30.22 20.73
CA PRO A 598 -10.95 -30.89 19.44
C PRO A 598 -12.30 -30.52 18.80
N LEU A 599 -12.34 -30.45 17.46
CA LEU A 599 -13.60 -30.36 16.74
C LEU A 599 -14.38 -31.67 16.80
N LYS A 600 -15.70 -31.57 16.55
CA LYS A 600 -16.46 -32.76 16.15
C LYS A 600 -15.86 -33.31 14.86
N ARG A 601 -15.79 -34.64 14.77
CA ARG A 601 -15.22 -35.38 13.64
C ARG A 601 -16.17 -36.50 13.20
N GLY A 602 -15.91 -37.07 12.04
CA GLY A 602 -16.71 -38.13 11.45
C GLY A 602 -15.84 -39.26 10.92
N ASN A 603 -16.33 -39.97 9.91
CA ASN A 603 -15.62 -41.11 9.34
C ASN A 603 -14.46 -40.64 8.45
N VAL A 604 -13.25 -41.06 8.81
CA VAL A 604 -12.00 -40.75 8.11
C VAL A 604 -11.43 -42.05 7.55
N ALA A 605 -11.00 -42.04 6.29
CA ALA A 605 -10.42 -43.22 5.65
C ALA A 605 -9.24 -43.78 6.47
N GLY A 606 -9.26 -45.08 6.74
CA GLY A 606 -8.21 -45.76 7.50
C GLY A 606 -8.33 -45.66 9.02
N GLN A 607 -9.35 -44.99 9.56
CA GLN A 607 -9.65 -44.98 11.00
C GLN A 607 -10.91 -45.78 11.31
N THR A 608 -10.84 -46.60 12.35
CA THR A 608 -11.94 -47.50 12.77
C THR A 608 -12.96 -46.82 13.67
N VAL A 609 -12.56 -45.72 14.34
CA VAL A 609 -13.43 -44.99 15.27
C VAL A 609 -14.11 -43.81 14.58
N VAL A 610 -15.43 -43.73 14.73
CA VAL A 610 -16.27 -42.65 14.20
C VAL A 610 -17.08 -42.06 15.34
N TYR A 611 -16.88 -40.78 15.64
CA TYR A 611 -17.69 -40.06 16.63
C TYR A 611 -19.17 -40.09 16.22
N PRO A 612 -20.13 -40.34 17.15
CA PRO A 612 -20.00 -40.28 18.61
C PRO A 612 -19.63 -41.58 19.33
N ALA A 613 -19.12 -42.60 18.64
CA ALA A 613 -18.73 -43.86 19.28
C ALA A 613 -17.54 -43.67 20.24
N ALA A 614 -17.44 -44.58 21.22
CA ALA A 614 -16.21 -44.73 21.99
C ALA A 614 -15.09 -45.31 21.11
N ASN A 615 -13.84 -44.94 21.39
CA ASN A 615 -12.68 -45.54 20.75
C ASN A 615 -12.36 -46.94 21.32
N GLY A 616 -11.28 -47.56 20.87
CA GLY A 616 -10.83 -48.87 21.32
C GLY A 616 -10.41 -48.95 22.80
N ALA A 617 -10.22 -47.81 23.47
CA ALA A 617 -10.03 -47.74 24.92
C ALA A 617 -11.35 -47.57 25.69
N GLY A 618 -12.50 -47.55 25.01
CA GLY A 618 -13.82 -47.36 25.62
C GLY A 618 -14.15 -45.90 25.96
N VAL A 619 -13.43 -44.93 25.39
CA VAL A 619 -13.56 -43.50 25.73
C VAL A 619 -14.13 -42.71 24.55
N LYS A 620 -15.08 -41.81 24.80
CA LYS A 620 -15.68 -40.92 23.81
C LYS A 620 -14.92 -39.60 23.67
N LEU A 621 -14.98 -38.98 22.50
CA LEU A 621 -14.32 -37.70 22.22
C LEU A 621 -14.71 -36.59 23.20
N GLU A 622 -15.99 -36.51 23.59
CA GLU A 622 -16.49 -35.54 24.59
C GLU A 622 -15.80 -35.68 25.96
N GLN A 623 -15.30 -36.87 26.31
CA GLN A 623 -14.56 -37.09 27.55
C GLN A 623 -13.13 -36.54 27.46
N TYR A 624 -12.49 -36.60 26.29
CA TYR A 624 -11.20 -35.91 26.05
C TYR A 624 -11.38 -34.40 26.10
N VAL A 625 -12.47 -33.87 25.51
CA VAL A 625 -12.84 -32.44 25.60
C VAL A 625 -12.99 -32.00 27.05
N GLN A 626 -13.68 -32.81 27.86
CA GLN A 626 -13.87 -32.52 29.28
C GLN A 626 -12.54 -32.58 30.06
N ALA A 627 -11.68 -33.56 29.78
CA ALA A 627 -10.36 -33.65 30.39
C ALA A 627 -9.51 -32.39 30.12
N ILE A 628 -9.51 -31.87 28.88
CA ILE A 628 -8.82 -30.62 28.55
C ILE A 628 -9.33 -29.47 29.43
N LYS A 629 -10.65 -29.32 29.57
CA LYS A 629 -11.26 -28.26 30.39
C LYS A 629 -10.88 -28.36 31.86
N GLU A 630 -10.91 -29.57 32.42
CA GLU A 630 -10.58 -29.81 33.83
C GLU A 630 -9.10 -29.51 34.11
N VAL A 631 -8.19 -29.99 33.25
CA VAL A 631 -6.76 -29.73 33.43
C VAL A 631 -6.42 -28.25 33.22
N CYS A 632 -6.99 -27.60 32.21
CA CYS A 632 -6.77 -26.17 31.99
C CYS A 632 -7.23 -25.33 33.19
N SER A 633 -8.32 -25.73 33.85
CA SER A 633 -8.79 -25.09 35.09
C SER A 633 -7.78 -25.15 36.23
N VAL A 634 -6.92 -26.18 36.30
CA VAL A 634 -5.84 -26.28 37.31
C VAL A 634 -4.81 -25.16 37.12
N PHE A 635 -4.53 -24.76 35.88
CA PHE A 635 -3.56 -23.73 35.53
C PHE A 635 -4.19 -22.34 35.30
N SER A 636 -5.51 -22.19 35.50
CA SER A 636 -6.24 -20.97 35.10
C SER A 636 -6.09 -20.62 33.61
N VAL A 637 -5.95 -21.63 32.75
CA VAL A 637 -5.84 -21.46 31.31
C VAL A 637 -7.24 -21.38 30.70
N PRO A 638 -7.59 -20.31 29.96
CA PRO A 638 -8.87 -20.23 29.27
C PRO A 638 -8.96 -21.24 28.12
N VAL A 639 -10.15 -21.79 27.95
CA VAL A 639 -10.44 -22.78 26.90
C VAL A 639 -11.31 -22.15 25.81
N CYS A 640 -10.91 -22.33 24.54
CA CYS A 640 -11.74 -22.09 23.37
C CYS A 640 -12.48 -23.39 23.03
N ASP A 641 -13.77 -23.47 23.37
CA ASP A 641 -14.53 -24.73 23.26
C ASP A 641 -15.05 -24.98 21.83
N LEU A 642 -14.14 -25.18 20.88
CA LEU A 642 -14.48 -25.44 19.49
C LEU A 642 -15.35 -26.69 19.31
N PHE A 643 -15.25 -27.68 20.20
CA PHE A 643 -16.13 -28.86 20.15
C PHE A 643 -17.61 -28.45 20.20
N ASN A 644 -17.98 -27.51 21.07
CA ASN A 644 -19.38 -27.10 21.27
C ASN A 644 -19.75 -25.80 20.54
N GLU A 645 -18.81 -24.88 20.37
CA GLU A 645 -19.08 -23.50 19.98
C GLU A 645 -18.69 -23.17 18.53
N SER A 646 -17.95 -24.06 17.85
CA SER A 646 -17.55 -23.83 16.44
C SER A 646 -18.72 -23.73 15.47
N GLY A 647 -19.89 -24.27 15.82
CA GLY A 647 -21.01 -24.43 14.89
C GLY A 647 -20.76 -25.49 13.80
N VAL A 648 -19.67 -26.27 13.88
CA VAL A 648 -19.48 -27.50 13.11
C VAL A 648 -20.14 -28.65 13.86
N ASN A 649 -21.11 -29.31 13.23
CA ASN A 649 -21.96 -30.33 13.81
C ASN A 649 -22.13 -31.52 12.85
N LEU A 650 -22.83 -32.57 13.31
CA LEU A 650 -22.99 -33.81 12.57
C LEU A 650 -23.68 -33.68 11.20
N TYR A 651 -24.47 -32.63 10.99
CA TYR A 651 -25.20 -32.42 9.72
C TYR A 651 -24.40 -31.62 8.69
N ASN A 652 -23.49 -30.76 9.15
CA ASN A 652 -22.71 -29.88 8.27
C ASN A 652 -21.21 -30.23 8.24
N LEU A 653 -20.81 -31.33 8.88
CA LEU A 653 -19.42 -31.72 9.01
C LEU A 653 -18.72 -31.84 7.66
N SER A 654 -19.32 -32.57 6.71
CA SER A 654 -18.76 -32.76 5.36
C SER A 654 -18.73 -31.47 4.52
N GLN A 655 -19.54 -30.47 4.88
CA GLN A 655 -19.51 -29.15 4.25
C GLN A 655 -18.33 -28.32 4.72
N PHE A 656 -17.93 -28.48 5.99
CA PHE A 656 -16.88 -27.67 6.63
C PHE A 656 -15.55 -28.41 6.78
N THR A 657 -15.45 -29.65 6.31
CA THR A 657 -14.23 -30.46 6.37
C THR A 657 -13.95 -31.11 5.01
N LEU A 658 -12.69 -31.49 4.79
CA LEU A 658 -12.24 -32.17 3.57
C LEU A 658 -12.54 -33.67 3.62
N ASP A 659 -12.41 -34.27 4.80
CA ASP A 659 -12.43 -35.72 5.01
C ASP A 659 -13.18 -36.12 6.30
N ASN A 660 -14.12 -35.28 6.75
CA ASN A 660 -14.81 -35.38 8.04
C ASN A 660 -13.90 -35.21 9.27
N LEU A 661 -12.67 -34.69 9.11
CA LEU A 661 -11.78 -34.36 10.23
C LEU A 661 -11.09 -33.01 10.01
N HIS A 662 -10.40 -32.83 8.89
CA HIS A 662 -9.61 -31.64 8.61
C HIS A 662 -10.54 -30.53 8.08
N PRO A 663 -10.59 -29.35 8.72
CA PRO A 663 -11.37 -28.22 8.21
C PRO A 663 -10.96 -27.86 6.78
N ASN A 664 -11.94 -27.54 5.93
CA ASN A 664 -11.69 -26.87 4.66
C ASN A 664 -11.67 -25.35 4.87
N ASP A 665 -11.60 -24.54 3.82
CA ASP A 665 -11.52 -23.08 3.95
C ASP A 665 -12.72 -22.49 4.72
N ALA A 666 -13.96 -22.88 4.36
CA ALA A 666 -15.16 -22.40 5.03
C ALA A 666 -15.25 -22.87 6.49
N GLY A 667 -14.77 -24.08 6.79
CA GLY A 667 -14.68 -24.58 8.15
C GLY A 667 -13.63 -23.85 8.97
N SER A 668 -12.51 -23.51 8.33
CA SER A 668 -11.37 -22.80 8.93
C SER A 668 -11.74 -21.37 9.34
N GLU A 669 -12.42 -20.62 8.47
CA GLU A 669 -12.98 -19.31 8.79
C GLU A 669 -13.95 -19.39 9.98
N ARG A 670 -14.88 -20.35 9.93
CA ARG A 670 -15.89 -20.53 10.96
C ARG A 670 -15.30 -20.81 12.35
N ILE A 671 -14.30 -21.68 12.46
CA ILE A 671 -13.67 -21.97 13.76
C ILE A 671 -12.80 -20.79 14.23
N ALA A 672 -12.20 -20.05 13.31
CA ALA A 672 -11.35 -18.91 13.62
C ALA A 672 -12.11 -17.81 14.37
N HIS A 673 -13.37 -17.51 14.03
CA HIS A 673 -14.16 -16.50 14.75
C HIS A 673 -14.21 -16.75 16.27
N LYS A 674 -14.35 -18.01 16.70
CA LYS A 674 -14.33 -18.37 18.13
C LYS A 674 -12.94 -18.30 18.76
N MET A 675 -11.91 -18.57 17.98
CA MET A 675 -10.54 -18.37 18.43
C MET A 675 -10.23 -16.87 18.59
N VAL A 676 -10.66 -16.03 17.65
CA VAL A 676 -10.49 -14.56 17.69
C VAL A 676 -11.16 -13.97 18.94
N GLU A 677 -12.43 -14.31 19.19
CA GLU A 677 -13.15 -13.89 20.41
C GLU A 677 -12.34 -14.23 21.67
N ARG A 678 -11.78 -15.45 21.73
CA ARG A 678 -11.02 -15.89 22.89
C ARG A 678 -9.66 -15.23 23.00
N PHE A 679 -8.95 -15.07 21.88
CA PHE A 679 -7.60 -14.49 21.86
C PHE A 679 -7.64 -13.01 22.23
N ASN A 680 -8.59 -12.25 21.68
CA ASN A 680 -8.75 -10.85 22.01
C ASN A 680 -9.11 -10.60 23.49
N SER A 681 -9.64 -11.59 24.21
CA SER A 681 -9.87 -11.47 25.67
C SER A 681 -8.59 -11.60 26.52
N MET A 682 -7.47 -12.01 25.89
CA MET A 682 -6.18 -12.27 26.55
C MET A 682 -5.07 -11.31 26.09
N LEU A 683 -5.32 -10.53 25.04
CA LEU A 683 -4.41 -9.57 24.44
C LEU A 683 -4.77 -8.16 24.92
#